data_AF-A0A4V2AVS1-F1
#
_entry.id   AF-A0A4V2AVS1-F1
#
_cell.length_a   1.000
_cell.length_b   1.000
_cell.length_c   1.000
_cell.angle_alpha   90.00
_cell.angle_beta   90.00
_cell.angle_gamma   90.00
#
_symmetry.space_group_name_H-M   'P 1'
#
loop_
_entity.id
_entity.type
_entity.pdbx_description
1 polymer ?
#
loop_
_entity_poly.entity_id
_entity_poly.type
_entity_poly.pdbx_seq_one_letter_code
_entity_poly.pdbx_strand_id
1 'polypeptide(L)'
;NIAYTYGTIVRNSSTGFQGGMEPQYIGFSTSTTSFATVSSSTSAVATSGTPTNNQYTLGSTVTDLSSTTDGSRVVYSFVPSAASAPTGANFTAVTAVSATLNWVDNSSNETGFAIYSSTDGGTTYNYVATAAANATSYNVTGLSPATSLNYKVAAVKESISSFSSAATAVTIGYGTVISNGTGGGLWSATSTWASGTVPLLSDNVTILNGDNVIVDVNANTNNLIVGGGVSGSVEFEPATARTLTVGGQLTINPGSSVMTSATGTQTGHLLVIGGNILNNGILNLSTNSNTAGAGLTFTGATTNSFSGTGATNNIMSMTITKGAAANILELNPSNFTVKGVNTDVSGFLTLTSGTLKISGSFPMTNRVFTTAAYTIPATAGIWLNNANFTIPGQTGNVTMTGTLRLSAGTYNIGTASGNSVALGAGSNTTIEGGTLNVAGRMGTTASGTIISYNQTGGDVTVSQAGYSSATLACFDLGTSTSSVISISGGSITIQLANGTSATALSYRNQAGTGIAGVTGGTLFLGNANSGTAKTFVVAGVLPNVEVTNTSAAHNALYSTTVVSYNNISLNVKINTGNTFDFGNAVYLFNGNSIINNGTLTHTGVSSRFITFKPATNVTYSGTGVVTAPMTSLELQNELDFIFDPLSGSIVATRIIIFSGSFVNANHLTLGNGGTSTSVLQIGNTTTPTGGGTFDVAPMFNLGTGGQNISYLRTTNPIVSGLEINPARMLNNLTIDGNVNGVTLTGGNLNVTGTLTLSTNILDLDGATLTLGTSAAAPGTLAGTAGRTANGLLKRWLAAATGTVSFPIGTIADGKNASINFTAAPTAGGTLTAQWI
;
A
#
# COMPACT_ATOMS: atom_id res chain seq x y z
N ASN A 1 1.75 22.59 42.22
CA ASN A 1 0.76 22.86 43.29
C ASN A 1 -0.19 21.68 43.39
N ILE A 2 -0.22 20.99 44.53
CA ILE A 2 -1.24 19.97 44.81
C ILE A 2 -2.23 20.61 45.78
N ALA A 3 -3.52 20.63 45.40
CA ALA A 3 -4.61 21.11 46.25
C ALA A 3 -5.37 19.89 46.77
N TYR A 4 -5.47 19.74 48.09
CA TYR A 4 -6.34 18.73 48.69
C TYR A 4 -7.76 19.31 48.80
N THR A 5 -8.73 18.61 48.21
CA THR A 5 -10.12 19.05 48.17
C THR A 5 -10.92 18.30 49.24
N TYR A 6 -11.36 19.04 50.26
CA TYR A 6 -12.48 18.77 51.18
C TYR A 6 -12.78 17.32 51.60
N GLY A 7 -12.56 17.04 52.89
CA GLY A 7 -13.11 15.88 53.60
C GLY A 7 -12.41 15.62 54.92
N THR A 8 -13.13 15.12 55.93
CA THR A 8 -12.54 14.68 57.19
C THR A 8 -11.62 13.48 56.93
N ILE A 9 -10.30 13.69 56.93
CA ILE A 9 -9.35 12.59 56.80
C ILE A 9 -9.11 11.98 58.19
N VAL A 10 -9.66 10.77 58.38
CA VAL A 10 -9.43 9.93 59.57
C VAL A 10 -8.54 8.77 59.16
N ARG A 11 -7.47 8.50 59.91
CA ARG A 11 -6.64 7.30 59.69
C ARG A 11 -7.48 6.05 60.01
N ASN A 12 -7.88 5.32 58.97
CA ASN A 12 -8.77 4.18 59.11
C ASN A 12 -8.14 2.92 58.51
N SER A 13 -7.41 2.16 59.33
CA SER A 13 -7.29 0.71 59.14
C SER A 13 -6.95 0.01 60.46
N SER A 14 -7.88 -0.85 60.86
CA SER A 14 -7.78 -1.78 61.98
C SER A 14 -6.76 -2.89 61.70
N THR A 15 -6.19 -3.39 62.79
CA THR A 15 -5.39 -4.63 62.89
C THR A 15 -5.82 -5.73 61.92
N GLY A 16 -4.93 -6.12 61.00
CA GLY A 16 -5.13 -7.20 60.05
C GLY A 16 -3.84 -7.64 59.33
N PHE A 17 -3.08 -8.50 60.01
CA PHE A 17 -2.06 -9.46 59.55
C PHE A 17 -0.60 -9.07 59.27
N GLN A 18 0.27 -9.97 59.75
CA GLN A 18 1.74 -9.98 59.74
C GLN A 18 2.33 -10.12 58.33
N GLY A 19 3.47 -9.49 58.06
CA GLY A 19 4.27 -9.85 56.87
C GLY A 19 5.15 -8.79 56.21
N GLY A 20 5.39 -7.62 56.80
CA GLY A 20 6.48 -6.74 56.37
C GLY A 20 6.21 -5.85 55.15
N MET A 21 5.26 -4.90 55.26
CA MET A 21 5.26 -3.72 54.40
C MET A 21 5.47 -2.43 55.20
N GLU A 22 6.31 -1.61 54.58
CA GLU A 22 6.66 -0.19 54.75
C GLU A 22 5.70 0.70 55.55
N PRO A 23 6.21 1.75 56.22
CA PRO A 23 5.40 2.61 57.07
C PRO A 23 4.44 3.44 56.20
N GLN A 24 3.17 3.52 56.63
CA GLN A 24 2.13 4.22 55.87
C GLN A 24 2.08 5.70 56.29
N TYR A 25 2.42 6.59 55.36
CA TYR A 25 2.59 8.04 55.60
C TYR A 25 1.48 8.87 54.95
N ILE A 26 1.00 9.89 55.65
CA ILE A 26 0.27 11.02 55.06
C ILE A 26 1.25 12.19 55.08
N GLY A 27 1.98 12.37 53.98
CA GLY A 27 3.04 13.37 53.82
C GLY A 27 3.82 13.17 52.51
N PHE A 28 4.72 14.10 52.18
CA PHE A 28 5.60 13.98 51.02
C PHE A 28 6.82 13.10 51.36
N SER A 29 7.08 12.09 50.54
CA SER A 29 8.21 11.15 50.66
C SER A 29 8.97 11.12 49.33
N THR A 30 10.31 11.15 49.39
CA THR A 30 11.18 10.88 48.24
C THR A 30 11.84 9.50 48.32
N SER A 31 11.71 8.81 49.46
CA SER A 31 12.18 7.44 49.69
C SER A 31 11.54 6.84 50.96
N THR A 32 11.74 5.54 51.19
CA THR A 32 11.24 4.78 52.36
C THR A 32 11.84 5.22 53.71
N THR A 33 12.82 6.14 53.72
CA THR A 33 13.59 6.51 54.92
C THR A 33 13.63 8.00 55.23
N SER A 34 13.01 8.87 54.40
CA SER A 34 13.07 10.33 54.57
C SER A 34 11.69 10.98 54.38
N PHE A 35 11.20 11.64 55.43
CA PHE A 35 9.85 12.22 55.49
C PHE A 35 9.89 13.61 56.13
N ALA A 36 9.11 14.55 55.60
CA ALA A 36 8.88 15.86 56.22
C ALA A 36 7.50 15.88 56.90
N THR A 37 7.45 16.32 58.16
CA THR A 37 6.20 16.64 58.86
C THR A 37 6.24 18.08 59.37
N VAL A 38 5.07 18.72 59.50
CA VAL A 38 4.95 20.10 60.01
C VAL A 38 4.21 20.05 61.35
N SER A 39 4.79 20.66 62.40
CA SER A 39 4.09 20.95 63.65
C SER A 39 3.46 22.33 63.59
N SER A 40 2.16 22.46 63.83
CA SER A 40 1.52 23.76 63.98
C SER A 40 1.45 24.15 65.46
N SER A 41 2.23 25.16 65.85
CA SER A 41 1.84 26.03 66.96
C SER A 41 1.94 27.47 66.47
N THR A 42 0.83 27.93 65.90
CA THR A 42 0.40 29.33 65.69
C THR A 42 1.46 30.37 65.29
N SER A 43 1.27 30.87 64.07
CA SER A 43 1.65 32.20 63.56
C SER A 43 3.12 32.46 63.21
N ALA A 44 3.36 32.37 61.90
CA ALA A 44 4.36 33.05 61.08
C ALA A 44 5.87 32.80 61.32
N VAL A 45 6.55 32.58 60.18
CA VAL A 45 8.00 32.64 59.89
C VAL A 45 8.77 31.31 59.89
N ALA A 46 9.61 31.24 58.86
CA ALA A 46 10.47 30.15 58.42
C ALA A 46 11.30 29.47 59.52
N THR A 47 11.41 28.16 59.44
CA THR A 47 12.43 27.40 60.18
C THR A 47 13.04 26.31 59.30
N SER A 48 14.36 26.41 59.10
CA SER A 48 15.25 25.29 58.83
C SER A 48 15.31 24.39 60.07
N GLY A 49 14.89 23.14 59.96
CA GLY A 49 15.03 22.16 61.05
C GLY A 49 14.87 20.73 60.55
N THR A 50 15.64 19.81 61.15
CA THR A 50 15.67 18.38 60.79
C THR A 50 14.34 17.71 61.17
N PRO A 51 13.73 16.87 60.30
CA PRO A 51 12.41 16.29 60.57
C PRO A 51 12.42 15.33 61.76
N THR A 52 11.46 15.46 62.67
CA THR A 52 11.17 14.43 63.69
C THR A 52 9.88 13.67 63.33
N ASN A 53 9.89 12.36 63.59
CA ASN A 53 8.85 11.41 63.19
C ASN A 53 7.60 11.53 64.08
N ASN A 54 6.57 12.26 63.65
CA ASN A 54 5.27 12.25 64.33
C ASN A 54 4.31 11.28 63.61
N GLN A 55 4.13 10.08 64.18
CA GLN A 55 3.04 9.19 63.78
C GLN A 55 1.72 9.71 64.36
N TYR A 56 0.75 10.08 63.51
CA TYR A 56 -0.61 10.34 63.97
C TYR A 56 -1.29 9.04 64.45
N THR A 57 -1.98 9.11 65.58
CA THR A 57 -2.66 7.97 66.19
C THR A 57 -3.77 7.41 65.27
N LEU A 58 -3.92 6.08 65.25
CA LEU A 58 -4.97 5.39 64.50
C LEU A 58 -6.36 5.82 65.02
N GLY A 59 -7.30 6.13 64.13
CA GLY A 59 -8.67 6.50 64.47
C GLY A 59 -8.92 7.97 64.82
N SER A 60 -7.87 8.79 64.96
CA SER A 60 -8.02 10.24 65.17
C SER A 60 -8.11 11.02 63.85
N THR A 61 -8.95 12.05 63.83
CA THR A 61 -9.02 13.04 62.74
C THR A 61 -7.72 13.84 62.69
N VAL A 62 -7.12 13.95 61.50
CA VAL A 62 -5.95 14.81 61.28
C VAL A 62 -6.43 16.27 61.30
N THR A 63 -6.12 16.99 62.37
CA THR A 63 -6.43 18.41 62.53
C THR A 63 -5.57 19.24 61.57
N ASP A 64 -6.11 20.36 61.07
CA ASP A 64 -5.51 21.33 60.11
C ASP A 64 -5.69 21.10 58.60
N LEU A 65 -6.26 19.96 58.15
CA LEU A 65 -6.58 19.74 56.72
C LEU A 65 -8.09 19.84 56.39
N SER A 66 -8.95 20.12 57.38
CA SER A 66 -10.41 19.98 57.29
C SER A 66 -11.22 21.29 57.33
N SER A 67 -10.59 22.47 57.19
CA SER A 67 -11.32 23.74 57.25
C SER A 67 -12.15 24.00 55.99
N THR A 68 -13.45 24.27 56.16
CA THR A 68 -14.41 24.50 55.07
C THR A 68 -14.51 25.95 54.58
N THR A 69 -13.59 26.82 55.02
CA THR A 69 -13.62 28.26 54.67
C THR A 69 -12.59 28.54 53.57
N ASP A 70 -13.04 29.09 52.44
CA ASP A 70 -12.14 29.49 51.36
C ASP A 70 -11.23 30.63 51.84
N GLY A 71 -9.91 30.47 51.66
CA GLY A 71 -8.87 31.33 52.26
C GLY A 71 -8.15 30.74 53.49
N SER A 72 -8.66 29.65 54.07
CA SER A 72 -7.98 28.89 55.14
C SER A 72 -7.32 27.60 54.65
N ARG A 73 -7.24 27.41 53.31
CA ARG A 73 -6.64 26.23 52.66
C ARG A 73 -5.11 26.33 52.73
N VAL A 74 -4.45 25.28 53.21
CA VAL A 74 -2.98 25.18 53.14
C VAL A 74 -2.58 24.68 51.75
N VAL A 75 -1.87 25.51 50.99
CA VAL A 75 -1.31 25.15 49.68
C VAL A 75 0.17 24.83 49.84
N TYR A 76 0.58 23.63 49.46
CA TYR A 76 1.98 23.26 49.40
C TYR A 76 2.53 23.58 48.01
N SER A 77 3.53 24.45 47.96
CA SER A 77 4.29 24.77 46.76
C SER A 77 5.71 24.25 46.93
N PHE A 78 6.15 23.41 46.00
CA PHE A 78 7.53 22.96 45.90
C PHE A 78 8.21 23.80 44.83
N VAL A 79 9.28 24.50 45.20
CA VAL A 79 10.15 25.20 44.25
C VAL A 79 11.47 24.43 44.21
N PRO A 80 11.69 23.57 43.19
CA PRO A 80 12.95 22.86 43.08
C PRO A 80 14.11 23.84 42.93
N SER A 81 15.23 23.56 43.60
CA SER A 81 16.43 24.39 43.51
C SER A 81 16.94 24.40 42.08
N ALA A 82 17.05 25.58 41.48
CA ALA A 82 17.65 25.73 40.16
C ALA A 82 19.15 25.43 40.21
N ALA A 83 19.68 24.87 39.13
CA ALA A 83 21.12 24.77 38.92
C ALA A 83 21.65 26.13 38.45
N SER A 84 22.84 26.52 38.92
CA SER A 84 23.50 27.74 38.47
C SER A 84 23.88 27.64 36.98
N ALA A 85 23.66 28.71 36.22
CA ALA A 85 24.02 28.73 34.81
C ALA A 85 25.53 28.50 34.60
N PRO A 86 25.94 27.73 33.58
CA PRO A 86 27.33 27.70 33.15
C PRO A 86 27.78 29.08 32.66
N THR A 87 29.06 29.41 32.82
CA THR A 87 29.64 30.68 32.32
C THR A 87 30.85 30.42 31.44
N GLY A 88 31.35 31.46 30.75
CA GLY A 88 32.60 31.38 29.99
C GLY A 88 32.56 30.41 28.79
N ALA A 89 31.38 30.18 28.21
CA ALA A 89 31.24 29.25 27.09
C ALA A 89 32.05 29.75 25.88
N ASN A 90 33.01 28.95 25.41
CA ASN A 90 33.88 29.28 24.27
C ASN A 90 34.26 28.04 23.45
N PHE A 91 34.84 28.27 22.27
CA PHE A 91 35.38 27.20 21.43
C PHE A 91 36.91 27.19 21.44
N THR A 92 37.49 26.00 21.51
CA THR A 92 38.90 25.71 21.27
C THR A 92 39.03 24.54 20.29
N ALA A 93 40.25 24.27 19.80
CA ALA A 93 40.53 23.19 18.84
C ALA A 93 39.58 23.20 17.63
N VAL A 94 39.33 24.39 17.08
CA VAL A 94 38.42 24.58 15.95
C VAL A 94 39.09 24.07 14.67
N THR A 95 38.52 23.02 14.10
CA THR A 95 38.92 22.44 12.82
C THR A 95 37.85 22.71 11.76
N ALA A 96 38.04 22.16 10.56
CA ALA A 96 37.04 22.26 9.50
C ALA A 96 35.75 21.47 9.83
N VAL A 97 35.86 20.41 10.67
CA VAL A 97 34.77 19.44 10.90
C VAL A 97 34.47 19.16 12.38
N SER A 98 35.20 19.78 13.30
CA SER A 98 35.00 19.65 14.74
C SER A 98 35.44 20.89 15.51
N ALA A 99 34.91 21.07 16.72
CA ALA A 99 35.36 22.08 17.66
C ALA A 99 35.05 21.64 19.10
N THR A 100 35.91 21.98 20.05
CA THR A 100 35.65 21.71 21.48
C THR A 100 34.94 22.90 22.10
N LEU A 101 33.70 22.72 22.53
CA LEU A 101 32.95 23.68 23.32
C LEU A 101 33.35 23.52 24.79
N ASN A 102 33.87 24.55 25.43
CA ASN A 102 34.22 24.54 26.85
C ASN A 102 33.33 25.52 27.61
N TRP A 103 33.10 25.26 28.88
CA TRP A 103 32.40 26.15 29.80
C TRP A 103 32.91 25.98 31.23
N VAL A 104 32.60 26.94 32.09
CA VAL A 104 32.80 26.86 33.54
C VAL A 104 31.52 26.33 34.17
N ASP A 105 31.65 25.26 34.93
CA ASP A 105 30.60 24.76 35.78
C ASP A 105 30.50 25.60 37.07
N ASN A 106 29.35 26.25 37.27
CA ASN A 106 29.05 27.01 38.49
C ASN A 106 28.01 26.33 39.37
N SER A 107 27.56 25.14 38.96
CA SER A 107 26.53 24.37 39.63
C SER A 107 27.20 23.27 40.46
N SER A 108 26.59 22.92 41.59
CA SER A 108 27.03 21.81 42.46
C SER A 108 25.92 20.79 42.70
N ASN A 109 24.76 21.00 42.06
CA ASN A 109 23.52 20.25 42.26
C ASN A 109 22.87 19.78 40.95
N GLU A 110 23.52 19.99 39.81
CA GLU A 110 23.09 19.58 38.47
C GLU A 110 23.19 18.06 38.29
N THR A 111 22.34 17.54 37.42
CA THR A 111 22.38 16.13 37.01
C THR A 111 23.07 15.95 35.66
N GLY A 112 23.44 17.04 35.00
CA GLY A 112 24.11 17.08 33.70
C GLY A 112 23.97 18.45 33.03
N PHE A 113 24.44 18.55 31.79
CA PHE A 113 24.32 19.75 30.95
C PHE A 113 23.60 19.43 29.65
N ALA A 114 22.76 20.36 29.18
CA ALA A 114 22.12 20.30 27.87
C ALA A 114 22.75 21.33 26.93
N ILE A 115 23.11 20.88 25.73
CA ILE A 115 23.83 21.66 24.71
C ILE A 115 22.86 21.97 23.58
N TYR A 116 22.85 23.23 23.15
CA TYR A 116 21.98 23.72 22.09
C TYR A 116 22.79 24.47 21.04
N SER A 117 22.37 24.40 19.77
CA SER A 117 22.97 25.12 18.65
C SER A 117 21.95 25.98 17.91
N SER A 118 22.46 27.03 17.26
CA SER A 118 21.69 27.94 16.42
C SER A 118 22.26 27.98 15.02
N THR A 119 21.39 27.87 14.02
CA THR A 119 21.71 28.00 12.59
C THR A 119 21.30 29.34 12.00
N ASP A 120 20.57 30.17 12.76
CA ASP A 120 20.02 31.47 12.36
C ASP A 120 20.73 32.66 13.03
N GLY A 121 22.00 32.48 13.37
CA GLY A 121 22.84 33.55 13.93
C GLY A 121 22.56 33.87 15.41
N GLY A 122 21.97 32.96 16.15
CA GLY A 122 21.70 33.08 17.59
C GLY A 122 20.26 33.46 17.94
N THR A 123 19.31 33.39 16.99
CA THR A 123 17.90 33.76 17.22
C THR A 123 17.14 32.59 17.85
N THR A 124 17.26 31.40 17.27
CA THR A 124 16.65 30.17 17.79
C THR A 124 17.71 29.12 18.08
N TYR A 125 17.53 28.39 19.19
CA TYR A 125 18.45 27.37 19.66
C TYR A 125 17.74 26.02 19.77
N ASN A 126 18.27 25.01 19.08
CA ASN A 126 17.76 23.65 19.07
C ASN A 126 18.67 22.74 19.89
N TYR A 127 18.07 21.75 20.55
CA TYR A 127 18.82 20.78 21.36
C TYR A 127 19.75 19.92 20.48
N VAL A 128 20.97 19.71 20.94
CA VAL A 128 22.01 18.92 20.25
C VAL A 128 22.36 17.67 21.03
N ALA A 129 22.73 17.81 22.31
CA ALA A 129 23.27 16.71 23.11
C ALA A 129 23.22 17.02 24.61
N THR A 130 23.59 16.02 25.42
CA THR A 130 23.86 16.19 26.85
C THR A 130 25.30 15.83 27.21
N ALA A 131 25.80 16.45 28.28
CA ALA A 131 27.03 16.06 28.96
C ALA A 131 26.72 15.66 30.41
N ALA A 132 27.56 14.80 31.01
CA ALA A 132 27.38 14.34 32.38
C ALA A 132 27.52 15.49 33.42
N ALA A 133 27.08 15.26 34.66
CA ALA A 133 27.29 16.20 35.76
C ALA A 133 28.80 16.50 35.95
N ASN A 134 29.13 17.72 36.39
CA ASN A 134 30.51 18.23 36.49
C ASN A 134 31.31 18.31 35.16
N ALA A 135 30.70 18.07 34.00
CA ALA A 135 31.40 18.24 32.73
C ALA A 135 31.69 19.72 32.46
N THR A 136 32.90 20.02 31.96
CA THR A 136 33.33 21.39 31.60
C THR A 136 33.61 21.56 30.11
N SER A 137 33.40 20.51 29.31
CA SER A 137 33.59 20.56 27.86
C SER A 137 32.76 19.50 27.11
N TYR A 138 32.55 19.75 25.83
CA TYR A 138 31.89 18.86 24.88
C TYR A 138 32.53 19.01 23.49
N ASN A 139 32.94 17.89 22.89
CA ASN A 139 33.48 17.88 21.54
C ASN A 139 32.33 17.86 20.52
N VAL A 140 32.17 18.95 19.78
CA VAL A 140 31.21 19.06 18.69
C VAL A 140 31.87 18.51 17.42
N THR A 141 31.30 17.46 16.83
CA THR A 141 31.79 16.84 15.59
C THR A 141 30.74 16.94 14.48
N GLY A 142 31.13 16.63 13.24
CA GLY A 142 30.22 16.68 12.08
C GLY A 142 29.89 18.10 11.63
N LEU A 143 30.77 19.06 11.92
CA LEU A 143 30.60 20.44 11.50
C LEU A 143 30.88 20.61 10.01
N SER A 144 30.27 21.63 9.40
CA SER A 144 30.63 22.09 8.06
C SER A 144 31.80 23.07 8.15
N PRO A 145 32.77 23.06 7.22
CA PRO A 145 33.86 24.04 7.20
C PRO A 145 33.38 25.44 6.84
N ALA A 146 34.20 26.44 7.14
CA ALA A 146 33.89 27.86 6.90
C ALA A 146 32.48 28.27 7.40
N THR A 147 32.00 27.62 8.46
CA THR A 147 30.64 27.76 8.97
C THR A 147 30.64 28.37 10.36
N SER A 148 29.78 29.36 10.58
CA SER A 148 29.58 29.98 11.88
C SER A 148 28.87 29.03 12.85
N LEU A 149 29.46 28.84 14.02
CA LEU A 149 28.91 28.08 15.14
C LEU A 149 28.32 29.05 16.17
N ASN A 150 27.10 28.78 16.64
CA ASN A 150 26.47 29.50 17.75
C ASN A 150 25.88 28.48 18.73
N TYR A 151 26.45 28.36 19.93
CA TYR A 151 26.05 27.33 20.90
C TYR A 151 25.76 27.92 22.28
N LYS A 152 24.86 27.28 23.03
CA LYS A 152 24.58 27.58 24.44
C LYS A 152 24.57 26.28 25.25
N VAL A 153 24.95 26.38 26.52
CA VAL A 153 24.96 25.25 27.46
C VAL A 153 24.08 25.61 28.65
N ALA A 154 23.23 24.70 29.10
CA ALA A 154 22.41 24.87 30.28
C ALA A 154 22.67 23.75 31.28
N ALA A 155 22.83 24.10 32.57
CA ALA A 155 22.86 23.12 33.64
C ALA A 155 21.44 22.55 33.85
N VAL A 156 21.32 21.24 33.98
CA VAL A 156 20.04 20.53 34.07
C VAL A 156 19.77 20.08 35.51
N LYS A 157 18.57 20.39 36.01
CA LYS A 157 18.01 19.90 37.28
C LYS A 157 16.48 19.81 37.18
N GLU A 158 15.80 19.45 38.27
CA GLU A 158 14.34 19.35 38.41
C GLU A 158 13.55 20.66 38.21
N SER A 159 14.23 21.77 37.90
CA SER A 159 13.66 23.12 37.73
C SER A 159 14.07 23.74 36.39
N ILE A 160 13.62 24.97 36.14
CA ILE A 160 13.93 25.75 34.93
C ILE A 160 15.46 25.90 34.79
N SER A 161 16.00 25.40 33.68
CA SER A 161 17.43 25.48 33.34
C SER A 161 17.80 26.86 32.79
N SER A 162 18.82 27.50 33.37
CA SER A 162 19.38 28.75 32.87
C SER A 162 20.58 28.48 31.94
N PHE A 163 20.64 29.19 30.81
CA PHE A 163 21.68 29.05 29.79
C PHE A 163 22.91 29.92 30.05
N SER A 164 24.06 29.47 29.54
CA SER A 164 25.25 30.28 29.36
C SER A 164 25.04 31.41 28.35
N SER A 165 25.99 32.36 28.31
CA SER A 165 26.17 33.21 27.13
C SER A 165 26.44 32.34 25.88
N ALA A 166 26.11 32.88 24.70
CA ALA A 166 26.37 32.17 23.45
C ALA A 166 27.89 32.06 23.20
N ALA A 167 28.37 30.84 22.92
CA ALA A 167 29.70 30.59 22.40
C ALA A 167 29.65 30.67 20.87
N THR A 168 30.57 31.42 20.28
CA THR A 168 30.64 31.60 18.82
C THR A 168 32.02 31.28 18.27
N ALA A 169 32.08 30.64 17.11
CA ALA A 169 33.32 30.41 16.35
C ALA A 169 33.00 30.26 14.87
N VAL A 170 34.02 30.22 14.02
CA VAL A 170 33.89 29.84 12.61
C VAL A 170 34.84 28.68 12.36
N THR A 171 34.33 27.57 11.82
CA THR A 171 35.20 26.46 11.40
C THR A 171 36.16 26.91 10.32
N ILE A 172 37.40 26.42 10.33
CA ILE A 172 38.36 26.74 9.27
C ILE A 172 37.88 26.18 7.92
N GLY A 173 38.28 26.80 6.82
CA GLY A 173 38.03 26.26 5.47
C GLY A 173 38.78 24.94 5.26
N TYR A 174 38.39 24.18 4.23
CA TYR A 174 39.18 23.02 3.82
C TYR A 174 40.59 23.48 3.41
N GLY A 175 41.63 22.78 3.87
CA GLY A 175 42.99 23.01 3.41
C GLY A 175 43.13 22.61 1.94
N THR A 176 44.17 23.09 1.27
CA THR A 176 44.52 22.64 -0.09
C THR A 176 45.90 22.00 -0.03
N VAL A 177 45.99 20.73 -0.42
CA VAL A 177 47.24 19.99 -0.46
C VAL A 177 47.44 19.47 -1.88
N ILE A 178 48.64 19.68 -2.43
CA ILE A 178 48.97 19.32 -3.80
C ILE A 178 50.23 18.45 -3.74
N SER A 179 50.29 17.38 -4.53
CA SER A 179 51.54 16.62 -4.66
C SER A 179 52.64 17.49 -5.27
N ASN A 180 53.89 17.18 -4.98
CA ASN A 180 55.03 18.06 -5.27
C ASN A 180 55.48 18.09 -6.74
N GLY A 181 54.95 17.22 -7.61
CA GLY A 181 55.29 17.15 -9.03
C GLY A 181 56.63 16.48 -9.34
N THR A 182 57.24 15.77 -8.39
CA THR A 182 58.56 15.13 -8.56
C THR A 182 58.50 13.62 -8.80
N GLY A 183 57.38 13.10 -9.31
CA GLY A 183 57.17 11.68 -9.60
C GLY A 183 56.37 10.93 -8.53
N GLY A 184 55.86 11.63 -7.50
CA GLY A 184 55.05 11.06 -6.43
C GLY A 184 55.84 10.53 -5.23
N GLY A 185 55.32 9.49 -4.56
CA GLY A 185 55.90 8.90 -3.35
C GLY A 185 54.85 8.30 -2.41
N LEU A 186 55.22 8.08 -1.15
CA LEU A 186 54.31 7.53 -0.12
C LEU A 186 53.34 8.60 0.37
N TRP A 187 52.07 8.27 0.58
CA TRP A 187 51.08 9.20 1.13
C TRP A 187 51.53 9.75 2.49
N SER A 188 52.15 8.91 3.33
CA SER A 188 52.66 9.30 4.65
C SER A 188 53.88 10.24 4.63
N ALA A 189 54.57 10.36 3.49
CA ALA A 189 55.81 11.12 3.40
C ALA A 189 55.52 12.62 3.19
N THR A 190 56.03 13.48 4.07
CA THR A 190 55.94 14.94 3.93
C THR A 190 56.58 15.44 2.64
N SER A 191 57.59 14.74 2.12
CA SER A 191 58.25 15.06 0.86
C SER A 191 57.36 14.89 -0.38
N THR A 192 56.29 14.09 -0.32
CA THR A 192 55.34 13.90 -1.43
C THR A 192 54.45 15.11 -1.67
N TRP A 193 54.31 15.98 -0.66
CA TRP A 193 53.37 17.09 -0.67
C TRP A 193 54.10 18.42 -0.79
N ALA A 194 53.65 19.30 -1.70
CA ALA A 194 54.30 20.60 -1.96
C ALA A 194 54.35 21.50 -0.71
N SER A 195 53.38 21.36 0.20
CA SER A 195 53.31 22.08 1.47
C SER A 195 54.13 21.45 2.59
N GLY A 196 54.75 20.28 2.36
CA GLY A 196 55.40 19.49 3.41
C GLY A 196 54.44 18.87 4.42
N THR A 197 53.12 18.96 4.20
CA THR A 197 52.09 18.50 5.14
C THR A 197 51.32 17.32 4.55
N VAL A 198 51.21 16.23 5.31
CA VAL A 198 50.43 15.05 4.91
C VAL A 198 48.93 15.37 4.96
N PRO A 199 48.14 15.01 3.93
CA PRO A 199 46.71 15.29 3.89
C PRO A 199 45.92 14.71 5.05
N LEU A 200 44.96 15.49 5.52
CA LEU A 200 43.95 15.15 6.49
C LEU A 200 42.56 15.14 5.84
N LEU A 201 41.56 14.63 6.57
CA LEU A 201 40.17 14.60 6.11
C LEU A 201 39.58 16.01 5.85
N SER A 202 40.25 17.07 6.31
CA SER A 202 39.89 18.47 6.07
C SER A 202 40.55 19.07 4.83
N ASP A 203 41.31 18.31 4.05
CA ASP A 203 42.09 18.86 2.94
C ASP A 203 41.52 18.45 1.57
N ASN A 204 41.50 19.38 0.63
CA ASN A 204 41.27 19.08 -0.78
C ASN A 204 42.63 18.73 -1.41
N VAL A 205 42.76 17.48 -1.86
CA VAL A 205 43.99 16.94 -2.41
C VAL A 205 43.95 16.92 -3.93
N THR A 206 44.99 17.45 -4.56
CA THR A 206 45.23 17.29 -6.01
C THR A 206 46.53 16.54 -6.24
N ILE A 207 46.47 15.42 -6.95
CA ILE A 207 47.65 14.70 -7.44
C ILE A 207 48.00 15.25 -8.83
N LEU A 208 49.18 15.84 -8.96
CA LEU A 208 49.66 16.40 -10.21
C LEU A 208 49.95 15.32 -11.27
N ASN A 209 50.00 15.74 -12.52
CA ASN A 209 50.40 14.89 -13.63
C ASN A 209 51.84 14.36 -13.42
N GLY A 210 52.07 13.08 -13.69
CA GLY A 210 53.37 12.43 -13.55
C GLY A 210 53.66 11.89 -12.13
N ASP A 211 52.86 12.24 -11.13
CA ASP A 211 53.04 11.75 -9.77
C ASP A 211 52.27 10.43 -9.55
N ASN A 212 52.96 9.41 -9.00
CA ASN A 212 52.34 8.20 -8.45
C ASN A 212 52.37 8.25 -6.92
N VAL A 213 51.21 8.43 -6.28
CA VAL A 213 51.10 8.46 -4.82
C VAL A 213 50.62 7.11 -4.29
N ILE A 214 51.46 6.46 -3.49
CA ILE A 214 51.19 5.16 -2.89
C ILE A 214 50.48 5.34 -1.55
N VAL A 215 49.28 4.76 -1.40
CA VAL A 215 48.57 4.66 -0.12
C VAL A 215 49.25 3.60 0.73
N ASP A 216 50.23 4.02 1.51
CA ASP A 216 51.07 3.19 2.40
C ASP A 216 50.61 3.20 3.86
N VAL A 217 49.65 4.06 4.20
CA VAL A 217 49.00 4.19 5.50
C VAL A 217 47.49 4.34 5.29
N ASN A 218 46.71 4.31 6.38
CA ASN A 218 45.32 4.74 6.27
C ASN A 218 45.30 6.25 5.99
N ALA A 219 44.86 6.59 4.79
CA ALA A 219 44.93 7.93 4.21
C ALA A 219 43.57 8.62 4.27
N ASN A 220 43.58 9.94 4.44
CA ASN A 220 42.36 10.73 4.53
C ASN A 220 42.48 12.00 3.69
N THR A 221 41.38 12.37 3.04
CA THR A 221 41.22 13.62 2.30
C THR A 221 39.75 14.01 2.28
N ASN A 222 39.44 15.29 2.15
CA ASN A 222 38.09 15.75 1.86
C ASN A 222 37.73 15.46 0.41
N ASN A 223 38.36 16.15 -0.55
CA ASN A 223 38.18 15.88 -1.98
C ASN A 223 39.49 15.38 -2.58
N LEU A 224 39.41 14.49 -3.56
CA LEU A 224 40.57 13.98 -4.27
C LEU A 224 40.42 14.20 -5.77
N ILE A 225 41.33 14.98 -6.35
CA ILE A 225 41.46 15.15 -7.79
C ILE A 225 42.75 14.46 -8.23
N VAL A 226 42.65 13.50 -9.13
CA VAL A 226 43.83 12.80 -9.68
C VAL A 226 44.07 13.27 -11.11
N GLY A 227 45.21 13.92 -11.31
CA GLY A 227 45.66 14.53 -12.55
C GLY A 227 45.03 15.89 -12.87
N GLY A 228 45.48 16.51 -13.96
CA GLY A 228 44.97 17.77 -14.53
C GLY A 228 45.03 17.81 -16.07
N GLY A 229 45.21 16.66 -16.72
CA GLY A 229 45.21 16.52 -18.18
C GLY A 229 45.64 15.13 -18.67
N VAL A 230 46.73 14.57 -18.11
CA VAL A 230 47.23 13.21 -18.38
C VAL A 230 48.21 12.79 -17.27
N SER A 231 48.11 11.56 -16.75
CA SER A 231 49.14 10.80 -16.00
C SER A 231 49.39 11.01 -14.49
N GLY A 232 48.42 11.45 -13.68
CA GLY A 232 48.51 11.29 -12.21
C GLY A 232 47.99 9.93 -11.74
N SER A 233 48.54 9.34 -10.67
CA SER A 233 48.02 8.09 -10.12
C SER A 233 48.02 8.01 -8.59
N VAL A 234 47.02 7.30 -8.08
CA VAL A 234 46.95 6.86 -6.68
C VAL A 234 46.88 5.33 -6.66
N GLU A 235 47.80 4.70 -5.93
CA GLU A 235 47.97 3.25 -5.91
C GLU A 235 47.94 2.71 -4.48
N PHE A 236 47.14 1.68 -4.19
CA PHE A 236 47.22 0.98 -2.90
C PHE A 236 48.45 0.06 -2.85
N GLU A 237 49.17 0.08 -1.73
CA GLU A 237 50.35 -0.76 -1.50
C GLU A 237 50.06 -2.29 -1.58
N PRO A 238 51.02 -3.14 -1.94
CA PRO A 238 50.75 -4.54 -2.31
C PRO A 238 50.51 -5.53 -1.15
N ALA A 239 50.86 -5.19 0.09
CA ALA A 239 51.01 -6.16 1.17
C ALA A 239 50.02 -5.96 2.33
N THR A 240 49.85 -4.75 2.84
CA THR A 240 49.01 -4.46 4.01
C THR A 240 47.69 -3.83 3.59
N ALA A 241 46.58 -4.29 4.16
CA ALA A 241 45.29 -3.66 3.93
C ALA A 241 45.32 -2.17 4.36
N ARG A 242 44.91 -1.28 3.47
CA ARG A 242 44.85 0.17 3.67
C ARG A 242 43.48 0.72 3.34
N THR A 243 43.09 1.76 4.06
CA THR A 243 41.89 2.54 3.76
C THR A 243 42.29 3.92 3.23
N LEU A 244 41.74 4.31 2.08
CA LEU A 244 41.74 5.69 1.61
C LEU A 244 40.32 6.24 1.80
N THR A 245 40.17 7.23 2.68
CA THR A 245 38.90 7.91 2.92
C THR A 245 38.89 9.24 2.18
N VAL A 246 37.95 9.40 1.26
CA VAL A 246 37.61 10.65 0.57
C VAL A 246 36.25 11.12 1.12
N GLY A 247 36.26 12.10 2.03
CA GLY A 247 35.04 12.57 2.70
C GLY A 247 34.00 13.18 1.76
N GLY A 248 34.44 13.70 0.62
CA GLY A 248 33.68 14.33 -0.44
C GLY A 248 33.87 13.62 -1.78
N GLN A 249 34.20 14.37 -2.82
CA GLN A 249 34.26 13.88 -4.20
C GLN A 249 35.63 13.29 -4.57
N LEU A 250 35.60 12.19 -5.30
CA LEU A 250 36.72 11.68 -6.08
C LEU A 250 36.54 12.03 -7.56
N THR A 251 37.52 12.73 -8.14
CA THR A 251 37.58 13.04 -9.57
C THR A 251 38.85 12.44 -10.16
N ILE A 252 38.70 11.55 -11.14
CA ILE A 252 39.81 10.95 -11.88
C ILE A 252 39.79 11.55 -13.27
N ASN A 253 40.77 12.41 -13.57
CA ASN A 253 40.84 13.07 -14.86
C ASN A 253 41.31 12.10 -15.97
N PRO A 254 41.07 12.43 -17.25
CA PRO A 254 41.55 11.62 -18.37
C PRO A 254 43.03 11.26 -18.25
N GLY A 255 43.36 10.01 -18.59
CA GLY A 255 44.73 9.47 -18.52
C GLY A 255 45.30 9.31 -17.09
N SER A 256 44.50 9.51 -16.05
CA SER A 256 44.89 9.33 -14.65
C SER A 256 44.27 8.07 -14.04
N SER A 257 44.81 7.56 -12.94
CA SER A 257 44.34 6.31 -12.35
C SER A 257 44.19 6.33 -10.83
N VAL A 258 43.19 5.59 -10.35
CA VAL A 258 43.10 5.12 -8.96
C VAL A 258 43.01 3.61 -9.03
N MET A 259 43.99 2.92 -8.46
CA MET A 259 44.08 1.47 -8.59
C MET A 259 44.68 0.77 -7.37
N THR A 260 44.44 -0.53 -7.25
CA THR A 260 45.26 -1.38 -6.39
C THR A 260 46.54 -1.79 -7.11
N SER A 261 47.58 -2.14 -6.35
CA SER A 261 48.86 -2.55 -6.93
C SER A 261 48.70 -3.66 -7.96
N ALA A 262 49.45 -3.57 -9.07
CA ALA A 262 49.50 -4.62 -10.09
C ALA A 262 50.24 -5.88 -9.61
N THR A 263 50.93 -5.79 -8.48
CA THR A 263 51.66 -6.88 -7.81
C THR A 263 51.11 -7.10 -6.39
N GLY A 264 51.35 -8.28 -5.82
CA GLY A 264 50.84 -8.64 -4.49
C GLY A 264 49.46 -9.28 -4.52
N THR A 265 48.93 -9.61 -3.33
CA THR A 265 47.70 -10.41 -3.16
C THR A 265 46.73 -9.84 -2.10
N GLN A 266 46.89 -8.57 -1.73
CA GLN A 266 46.06 -7.93 -0.72
C GLN A 266 44.69 -7.54 -1.29
N THR A 267 43.61 -8.05 -0.70
CA THR A 267 42.22 -7.79 -1.11
C THR A 267 41.41 -7.01 -0.08
N GLY A 268 42.00 -6.71 1.08
CA GLY A 268 41.37 -6.01 2.19
C GLY A 268 41.47 -4.49 2.14
N HIS A 269 41.95 -3.90 1.04
CA HIS A 269 41.95 -2.43 0.92
C HIS A 269 40.52 -1.89 0.87
N LEU A 270 40.35 -0.62 1.25
CA LEU A 270 39.08 0.08 1.16
C LEU A 270 39.26 1.46 0.55
N LEU A 271 38.42 1.78 -0.44
CA LEU A 271 38.19 3.13 -0.91
C LEU A 271 36.84 3.60 -0.37
N VAL A 272 36.86 4.54 0.58
CA VAL A 272 35.65 5.08 1.21
C VAL A 272 35.36 6.45 0.62
N ILE A 273 34.15 6.64 0.10
CA ILE A 273 33.69 7.85 -0.56
C ILE A 273 32.46 8.39 0.18
N GLY A 274 32.50 9.65 0.62
CA GLY A 274 31.34 10.35 1.19
C GLY A 274 30.54 11.18 0.17
N GLY A 275 31.13 11.45 -1.00
CA GLY A 275 30.53 12.22 -2.09
C GLY A 275 30.38 11.43 -3.41
N ASN A 276 30.62 12.12 -4.52
CA ASN A 276 30.51 11.54 -5.88
C ASN A 276 31.83 10.92 -6.34
N ILE A 277 31.75 9.96 -7.26
CA ILE A 277 32.88 9.56 -8.12
C ILE A 277 32.60 10.08 -9.54
N LEU A 278 33.51 10.91 -10.05
CA LEU A 278 33.59 11.26 -11.46
C LEU A 278 34.85 10.62 -12.05
N ASN A 279 34.69 9.49 -12.74
CA ASN A 279 35.80 8.78 -13.36
C ASN A 279 35.85 9.01 -14.87
N ASN A 280 36.78 9.85 -15.31
CA ASN A 280 37.11 10.06 -16.71
C ASN A 280 38.44 9.40 -17.12
N GLY A 281 39.09 8.69 -16.19
CA GLY A 281 40.35 7.96 -16.39
C GLY A 281 40.17 6.45 -16.13
N ILE A 282 40.98 5.92 -15.22
CA ILE A 282 40.99 4.51 -14.83
C ILE A 282 40.66 4.40 -13.34
N LEU A 283 39.54 3.75 -13.00
CA LEU A 283 39.28 3.25 -11.67
C LEU A 283 39.36 1.73 -11.71
N ASN A 284 40.43 1.15 -11.14
CA ASN A 284 40.67 -0.28 -11.16
C ASN A 284 40.98 -0.83 -9.76
N LEU A 285 39.93 -1.21 -9.04
CA LEU A 285 40.02 -1.73 -7.67
C LEU A 285 40.12 -3.26 -7.60
N SER A 286 40.33 -3.94 -8.73
CA SER A 286 40.53 -5.39 -8.79
C SER A 286 41.60 -5.71 -9.82
N THR A 287 42.86 -5.77 -9.36
CA THR A 287 44.06 -5.96 -10.18
C THR A 287 44.68 -7.34 -9.96
N ASN A 288 45.79 -7.61 -10.66
CA ASN A 288 46.54 -8.87 -10.57
C ASN A 288 45.63 -10.12 -10.68
N SER A 289 44.83 -10.19 -11.75
CA SER A 289 43.86 -11.28 -11.95
C SER A 289 42.91 -11.50 -10.77
N ASN A 290 42.44 -10.39 -10.17
CA ASN A 290 41.53 -10.35 -9.00
C ASN A 290 42.13 -10.85 -7.69
N THR A 291 43.47 -11.00 -7.61
CA THR A 291 44.15 -11.38 -6.37
C THR A 291 44.56 -10.17 -5.53
N ALA A 292 44.59 -8.96 -6.11
CA ALA A 292 44.74 -7.71 -5.38
C ALA A 292 43.49 -6.84 -5.58
N GLY A 293 43.01 -6.16 -4.54
CA GLY A 293 41.82 -5.33 -4.69
C GLY A 293 41.40 -4.51 -3.47
N ALA A 294 40.49 -3.57 -3.73
CA ALA A 294 39.91 -2.68 -2.75
C ALA A 294 38.38 -2.71 -2.82
N GLY A 295 37.73 -2.85 -1.67
CA GLY A 295 36.29 -2.67 -1.55
C GLY A 295 35.93 -1.19 -1.69
N LEU A 296 34.88 -0.89 -2.47
CA LEU A 296 34.36 0.47 -2.61
C LEU A 296 33.23 0.70 -1.61
N THR A 297 33.33 1.70 -0.75
CA THR A 297 32.30 2.00 0.25
C THR A 297 31.76 3.41 0.05
N PHE A 298 30.45 3.54 -0.15
CA PHE A 298 29.76 4.82 -0.13
C PHE A 298 29.12 5.06 1.23
N THR A 299 29.44 6.21 1.82
CA THR A 299 28.95 6.64 3.14
C THR A 299 28.17 7.96 3.03
N GLY A 300 27.70 8.48 4.15
CA GLY A 300 27.03 9.78 4.22
C GLY A 300 25.55 9.75 3.85
N ALA A 301 24.79 10.69 4.42
CA ALA A 301 23.33 10.77 4.32
C ALA A 301 22.84 11.72 3.20
N THR A 302 23.52 11.71 2.06
CA THR A 302 23.19 12.53 0.88
C THR A 302 23.11 11.67 -0.37
N THR A 303 22.43 12.13 -1.42
CA THR A 303 22.45 11.45 -2.72
C THR A 303 23.77 11.70 -3.44
N ASN A 304 24.37 10.64 -4.00
CA ASN A 304 25.63 10.69 -4.74
C ASN A 304 25.55 9.93 -6.06
N SER A 305 26.54 10.12 -6.91
CA SER A 305 26.68 9.41 -8.17
C SER A 305 28.07 8.78 -8.33
N PHE A 306 28.12 7.67 -9.06
CA PHE A 306 29.31 7.12 -9.67
C PHE A 306 29.12 7.19 -11.19
N SER A 307 29.81 8.14 -11.83
CA SER A 307 29.66 8.46 -13.25
C SER A 307 31.00 8.72 -13.93
N GLY A 308 30.94 9.08 -15.22
CA GLY A 308 32.08 9.51 -16.02
C GLY A 308 32.32 8.65 -17.26
N THR A 309 33.23 9.11 -18.11
CA THR A 309 33.51 8.50 -19.42
C THR A 309 34.78 7.64 -19.43
N GLY A 310 35.36 7.39 -18.25
CA GLY A 310 36.63 6.68 -18.11
C GLY A 310 36.63 5.30 -18.75
N ALA A 311 37.77 4.90 -19.31
CA ALA A 311 37.91 3.63 -20.04
C ALA A 311 37.77 2.40 -19.12
N THR A 312 37.90 2.57 -17.81
CA THR A 312 37.82 1.47 -16.85
C THR A 312 37.09 1.89 -15.60
N ASN A 313 36.01 1.17 -15.26
CA ASN A 313 35.29 1.23 -13.99
C ASN A 313 35.18 -0.19 -13.43
N ASN A 314 36.30 -0.70 -12.89
CA ASN A 314 36.39 -2.06 -12.38
C ASN A 314 36.43 -2.06 -10.85
N ILE A 315 35.47 -2.73 -10.22
CA ILE A 315 35.39 -2.82 -8.75
C ILE A 315 35.62 -4.26 -8.26
N MET A 316 36.10 -4.40 -7.01
CA MET A 316 36.14 -5.69 -6.32
C MET A 316 34.79 -6.02 -5.66
N SER A 317 34.25 -5.04 -4.93
CA SER A 317 32.97 -5.10 -4.23
C SER A 317 32.48 -3.68 -3.94
N MET A 318 31.21 -3.55 -3.55
CA MET A 318 30.58 -2.28 -3.19
C MET A 318 29.81 -2.43 -1.87
N THR A 319 29.96 -1.47 -0.97
CA THR A 319 29.16 -1.33 0.24
C THR A 319 28.45 0.01 0.24
N ILE A 320 27.15 0.03 0.56
CA ILE A 320 26.35 1.26 0.62
C ILE A 320 25.77 1.41 2.03
N THR A 321 26.13 2.53 2.67
CA THR A 321 25.69 2.89 4.02
C THR A 321 25.33 4.37 4.06
N LYS A 322 24.12 4.70 3.59
CA LYS A 322 23.66 6.10 3.40
C LYS A 322 22.56 6.54 4.37
N GLY A 323 22.30 5.78 5.43
CA GLY A 323 21.38 6.11 6.52
C GLY A 323 19.90 5.86 6.22
N ALA A 324 19.40 6.29 5.05
CA ALA A 324 17.99 6.18 4.69
C ALA A 324 17.78 5.83 3.21
N ALA A 325 16.67 5.17 2.88
CA ALA A 325 16.36 4.72 1.51
C ALA A 325 16.21 5.89 0.52
N ALA A 326 15.87 7.09 1.00
CA ALA A 326 15.79 8.30 0.18
C ALA A 326 17.15 8.78 -0.35
N ASN A 327 18.25 8.37 0.29
CA ASN A 327 19.60 8.72 -0.13
C ASN A 327 20.08 7.73 -1.19
N ILE A 328 20.26 8.23 -2.41
CA ILE A 328 20.51 7.40 -3.59
C ILE A 328 22.01 7.39 -3.90
N LEU A 329 22.56 6.24 -4.27
CA LEU A 329 23.78 6.15 -5.07
C LEU A 329 23.37 5.82 -6.50
N GLU A 330 23.55 6.77 -7.42
CA GLU A 330 23.32 6.54 -8.85
C GLU A 330 24.58 6.02 -9.53
N LEU A 331 24.56 4.75 -9.93
CA LEU A 331 25.57 4.11 -10.75
C LEU A 331 25.26 4.40 -12.23
N ASN A 332 26.02 5.29 -12.84
CA ASN A 332 25.88 5.71 -14.23
C ASN A 332 27.24 5.94 -14.96
N PRO A 333 28.18 4.97 -14.93
CA PRO A 333 29.40 5.06 -15.73
C PRO A 333 29.19 4.64 -17.19
N SER A 334 30.13 4.96 -18.08
CA SER A 334 30.11 4.54 -19.50
C SER A 334 30.33 3.03 -19.69
N ASN A 335 31.01 2.37 -18.77
CA ASN A 335 31.23 0.93 -18.67
C ASN A 335 31.27 0.55 -17.20
N PHE A 336 31.05 -0.72 -16.87
CA PHE A 336 31.17 -1.20 -15.50
C PHE A 336 31.55 -2.68 -15.49
N THR A 337 32.54 -3.04 -14.68
CA THR A 337 32.95 -4.42 -14.47
C THR A 337 33.13 -4.70 -12.98
N VAL A 338 32.87 -5.95 -12.62
CA VAL A 338 33.18 -6.48 -11.29
C VAL A 338 34.22 -7.57 -11.50
N LYS A 339 35.37 -7.45 -10.85
CA LYS A 339 36.48 -8.41 -10.98
C LYS A 339 36.89 -8.66 -12.44
N GLY A 340 36.90 -7.59 -13.22
CA GLY A 340 37.37 -7.57 -14.61
C GLY A 340 36.34 -8.02 -15.66
N VAL A 341 35.13 -8.41 -15.27
CA VAL A 341 34.11 -8.89 -16.22
C VAL A 341 32.76 -8.19 -16.05
N ASN A 342 31.94 -8.24 -17.09
CA ASN A 342 30.55 -7.77 -17.11
C ASN A 342 29.52 -8.92 -17.07
N THR A 343 30.00 -10.14 -16.83
CA THR A 343 29.21 -11.35 -16.59
C THR A 343 29.15 -11.66 -15.08
N ASP A 344 28.36 -12.65 -14.70
CA ASP A 344 28.08 -12.95 -13.30
C ASP A 344 29.30 -13.48 -12.55
N VAL A 345 29.65 -12.82 -11.43
CA VAL A 345 30.81 -13.17 -10.57
C VAL A 345 30.44 -13.36 -9.11
N SER A 346 29.20 -13.78 -8.84
CA SER A 346 28.69 -14.05 -7.48
C SER A 346 28.41 -12.82 -6.63
N GLY A 347 27.91 -11.74 -7.25
CA GLY A 347 27.48 -10.55 -6.51
C GLY A 347 28.63 -9.59 -6.21
N PHE A 348 28.28 -8.34 -5.94
CA PHE A 348 29.23 -7.30 -5.57
C PHE A 348 28.76 -6.39 -4.44
N LEU A 349 27.45 -6.35 -4.16
CA LEU A 349 26.85 -5.38 -3.26
C LEU A 349 26.62 -5.93 -1.85
N THR A 350 27.04 -5.16 -0.86
CA THR A 350 26.53 -5.18 0.51
C THR A 350 25.68 -3.93 0.75
N LEU A 351 24.39 -4.11 1.04
CA LEU A 351 23.41 -3.03 1.14
C LEU A 351 22.89 -2.90 2.58
N THR A 352 23.36 -1.90 3.31
CA THR A 352 22.98 -1.68 4.73
C THR A 352 21.93 -0.59 4.87
N SER A 353 22.09 0.52 4.14
CA SER A 353 21.14 1.65 4.08
C SER A 353 21.42 2.50 2.84
N GLY A 354 20.40 3.16 2.29
CA GLY A 354 20.49 3.86 1.01
C GLY A 354 19.93 3.06 -0.17
N THR A 355 19.65 3.73 -1.28
CA THR A 355 19.18 3.08 -2.50
C THR A 355 20.28 3.02 -3.55
N LEU A 356 20.62 1.82 -4.05
CA LEU A 356 21.42 1.70 -5.27
C LEU A 356 20.51 1.89 -6.49
N LYS A 357 20.74 2.95 -7.25
CA LYS A 357 20.10 3.16 -8.55
C LYS A 357 21.07 2.80 -9.67
N ILE A 358 20.78 1.76 -10.43
CA ILE A 358 21.57 1.33 -11.59
C ILE A 358 20.99 1.99 -12.83
N SER A 359 21.68 3.01 -13.33
CA SER A 359 21.29 3.84 -14.47
C SER A 359 22.21 3.58 -15.68
N GLY A 360 22.09 4.41 -16.71
CA GLY A 360 22.94 4.37 -17.89
C GLY A 360 22.53 3.30 -18.90
N SER A 361 23.45 2.98 -19.80
CA SER A 361 23.23 2.04 -20.91
C SER A 361 24.34 0.98 -21.03
N PHE A 362 25.25 0.90 -20.06
CA PHE A 362 26.32 -0.10 -20.08
C PHE A 362 25.71 -1.51 -19.95
N PRO A 363 26.17 -2.48 -20.77
CA PRO A 363 25.68 -3.85 -20.72
C PRO A 363 26.29 -4.60 -19.53
N MET A 364 25.45 -5.28 -18.76
CA MET A 364 25.92 -6.15 -17.68
C MET A 364 24.89 -7.24 -17.34
N THR A 365 25.38 -8.46 -17.13
CA THR A 365 24.60 -9.54 -16.49
C THR A 365 25.35 -10.00 -15.26
N ASN A 366 24.94 -9.58 -14.07
CA ASN A 366 25.61 -9.97 -12.83
C ASN A 366 24.64 -9.96 -11.66
N ARG A 367 24.81 -10.89 -10.72
CA ARG A 367 24.10 -10.82 -9.44
C ARG A 367 24.50 -9.54 -8.72
N VAL A 368 23.56 -8.93 -8.01
CA VAL A 368 23.86 -7.74 -7.19
C VAL A 368 24.31 -8.20 -5.80
N PHE A 369 23.53 -9.07 -5.16
CA PHE A 369 23.83 -9.59 -3.82
C PHE A 369 24.71 -10.84 -3.87
N THR A 370 25.63 -10.96 -2.92
CA THR A 370 26.59 -12.07 -2.82
C THR A 370 25.97 -13.35 -2.25
N THR A 371 24.91 -13.22 -1.44
CA THR A 371 24.18 -14.36 -0.87
C THR A 371 22.93 -14.65 -1.69
N ALA A 372 22.58 -15.94 -1.81
CA ALA A 372 21.39 -16.36 -2.55
C ALA A 372 20.08 -15.93 -1.87
N ALA A 373 20.04 -16.02 -0.53
CA ALA A 373 18.99 -15.42 0.29
C ALA A 373 19.49 -14.07 0.82
N TYR A 374 18.70 -13.01 0.60
CA TYR A 374 19.08 -11.65 0.98
C TYR A 374 17.86 -10.84 1.40
N THR A 375 18.14 -9.74 2.11
CA THR A 375 17.13 -8.80 2.58
C THR A 375 17.41 -7.43 1.99
N ILE A 376 16.36 -6.76 1.51
CA ILE A 376 16.39 -5.31 1.27
C ILE A 376 15.71 -4.67 2.50
N PRO A 377 16.50 -4.10 3.43
CA PRO A 377 15.98 -3.57 4.68
C PRO A 377 15.17 -2.29 4.47
N ALA A 378 14.33 -1.91 5.44
CA ALA A 378 13.50 -0.71 5.40
C ALA A 378 14.28 0.59 5.13
N THR A 379 15.57 0.63 5.50
CA THR A 379 16.47 1.75 5.30
C THR A 379 17.15 1.75 3.93
N ALA A 380 16.85 0.80 3.05
CA ALA A 380 17.54 0.64 1.77
C ALA A 380 16.61 0.35 0.59
N GLY A 381 17.18 0.39 -0.62
CA GLY A 381 16.45 0.03 -1.82
C GLY A 381 17.33 -0.37 -3.01
N ILE A 382 16.68 -1.02 -3.98
CA ILE A 382 17.24 -1.28 -5.31
C ILE A 382 16.35 -0.58 -6.34
N TRP A 383 16.96 0.25 -7.18
CA TRP A 383 16.31 0.88 -8.31
C TRP A 383 17.02 0.49 -9.61
N LEU A 384 16.39 -0.37 -10.41
CA LEU A 384 16.93 -0.76 -11.72
C LEU A 384 16.34 0.14 -12.83
N ASN A 385 17.21 0.89 -13.49
CA ASN A 385 16.90 1.93 -14.47
C ASN A 385 17.87 1.88 -15.68
N ASN A 386 18.38 0.68 -16.01
CA ASN A 386 19.24 0.44 -17.15
C ASN A 386 18.69 -0.75 -17.95
N ALA A 387 18.26 -0.50 -19.18
CA ALA A 387 17.65 -1.51 -20.06
C ALA A 387 18.61 -2.66 -20.41
N ASN A 388 19.91 -2.44 -20.35
CA ASN A 388 20.95 -3.40 -20.69
C ASN A 388 21.54 -4.12 -19.46
N PHE A 389 20.93 -3.93 -18.29
CA PHE A 389 21.34 -4.59 -17.05
C PHE A 389 20.39 -5.74 -16.69
N THR A 390 20.94 -6.93 -16.51
CA THR A 390 20.22 -8.12 -16.05
C THR A 390 20.77 -8.60 -14.71
N ILE A 391 19.90 -8.68 -13.69
CA ILE A 391 20.18 -9.39 -12.45
C ILE A 391 19.68 -10.83 -12.63
N PRO A 392 20.56 -11.85 -12.70
CA PRO A 392 20.14 -13.23 -12.81
C PRO A 392 19.63 -13.77 -11.47
N GLY A 393 18.79 -14.81 -11.54
CA GLY A 393 18.17 -15.44 -10.38
C GLY A 393 19.20 -16.18 -9.51
N GLN A 394 18.92 -16.28 -8.23
CA GLN A 394 19.71 -17.05 -7.26
C GLN A 394 18.83 -18.07 -6.57
N THR A 395 19.41 -19.18 -6.10
CA THR A 395 18.68 -20.25 -5.39
C THR A 395 18.36 -19.85 -3.94
N GLY A 396 17.54 -18.81 -3.74
CA GLY A 396 17.19 -18.29 -2.41
C GLY A 396 15.99 -17.36 -2.40
N ASN A 397 15.45 -17.12 -1.20
CA ASN A 397 14.32 -16.22 -0.97
C ASN A 397 14.79 -14.79 -0.72
N VAL A 398 13.95 -13.83 -1.11
CA VAL A 398 14.18 -12.40 -0.89
C VAL A 398 13.19 -11.89 0.13
N THR A 399 13.68 -11.24 1.18
CA THR A 399 12.83 -10.49 2.12
C THR A 399 12.90 -9.00 1.78
N MET A 400 11.76 -8.39 1.50
CA MET A 400 11.66 -6.98 1.14
C MET A 400 10.96 -6.22 2.25
N THR A 401 11.66 -5.33 2.94
CA THR A 401 11.05 -4.35 3.87
C THR A 401 11.33 -2.91 3.45
N GLY A 402 12.29 -2.71 2.54
CA GLY A 402 12.61 -1.43 1.91
C GLY A 402 11.98 -1.26 0.53
N THR A 403 12.74 -0.61 -0.37
CA THR A 403 12.25 -0.18 -1.68
C THR A 403 12.75 -1.06 -2.82
N LEU A 404 11.85 -1.49 -3.69
CA LEU A 404 12.15 -2.01 -5.02
C LEU A 404 11.53 -1.09 -6.06
N ARG A 405 12.34 -0.54 -6.96
CA ARG A 405 11.86 0.25 -8.10
C ARG A 405 12.42 -0.30 -9.41
N LEU A 406 11.56 -0.53 -10.37
CA LEU A 406 11.92 -1.04 -11.69
C LEU A 406 11.38 -0.09 -12.76
N SER A 407 12.30 0.61 -13.43
CA SER A 407 11.99 1.51 -14.55
C SER A 407 12.48 0.94 -15.88
N ALA A 408 13.53 0.12 -15.85
CA ALA A 408 14.08 -0.58 -17.01
C ALA A 408 14.91 -1.80 -16.55
N GLY A 409 15.39 -2.61 -17.50
CA GLY A 409 16.25 -3.76 -17.23
C GLY A 409 15.47 -5.01 -16.80
N THR A 410 16.20 -6.08 -16.48
CA THR A 410 15.62 -7.35 -16.07
C THR A 410 16.09 -7.74 -14.68
N TYR A 411 15.16 -8.02 -13.77
CA TYR A 411 15.45 -8.57 -12.45
C TYR A 411 14.82 -9.96 -12.31
N ASN A 412 15.66 -10.99 -12.34
CA ASN A 412 15.26 -12.36 -12.06
C ASN A 412 15.52 -12.69 -10.57
N ILE A 413 14.53 -13.28 -9.91
CA ILE A 413 14.56 -13.66 -8.50
C ILE A 413 14.19 -15.14 -8.39
N GLY A 414 15.04 -15.91 -7.72
CA GLY A 414 14.86 -17.35 -7.61
C GLY A 414 15.33 -18.13 -8.84
N THR A 415 15.59 -19.41 -8.64
CA THR A 415 15.86 -20.39 -9.71
C THR A 415 15.05 -21.67 -9.55
N ALA A 416 14.52 -21.93 -8.36
CA ALA A 416 13.75 -23.12 -8.03
C ALA A 416 12.31 -22.77 -7.60
N SER A 417 11.45 -23.80 -7.60
CA SER A 417 10.10 -23.69 -7.04
C SER A 417 10.17 -23.21 -5.58
N GLY A 418 9.28 -22.29 -5.22
CA GLY A 418 9.28 -21.70 -3.88
C GLY A 418 10.31 -20.61 -3.60
N ASN A 419 11.29 -20.35 -4.48
CA ASN A 419 12.15 -19.16 -4.33
C ASN A 419 11.35 -17.88 -4.58
N SER A 420 11.08 -17.15 -3.50
CA SER A 420 10.00 -16.16 -3.46
C SER A 420 10.48 -14.79 -2.98
N VAL A 421 9.70 -13.77 -3.33
CA VAL A 421 9.79 -12.41 -2.77
C VAL A 421 8.72 -12.26 -1.71
N ALA A 422 9.16 -12.08 -0.46
CA ALA A 422 8.30 -11.80 0.67
C ALA A 422 8.25 -10.30 0.96
N LEU A 423 7.11 -9.67 0.66
CA LEU A 423 6.85 -8.25 0.94
C LEU A 423 6.46 -8.10 2.42
N GLY A 424 7.39 -7.60 3.22
CA GLY A 424 7.22 -7.32 4.64
C GLY A 424 6.56 -5.98 4.91
N ALA A 425 6.24 -5.72 6.18
CA ALA A 425 5.54 -4.49 6.58
C ALA A 425 6.34 -3.24 6.17
N GLY A 426 5.65 -2.29 5.54
CA GLY A 426 6.26 -1.04 5.07
C GLY A 426 7.06 -1.14 3.77
N SER A 427 7.14 -2.32 3.15
CA SER A 427 7.84 -2.49 1.86
C SER A 427 7.19 -1.62 0.78
N ASN A 428 8.03 -1.04 -0.08
CA ASN A 428 7.57 -0.19 -1.20
C ASN A 428 8.04 -0.76 -2.53
N THR A 429 7.10 -1.23 -3.36
CA THR A 429 7.38 -1.75 -4.70
C THR A 429 6.80 -0.83 -5.76
N THR A 430 7.62 -0.38 -6.71
CA THR A 430 7.20 0.40 -7.89
C THR A 430 7.68 -0.25 -9.17
N ILE A 431 6.76 -0.60 -10.07
CA ILE A 431 7.03 -1.14 -11.40
C ILE A 431 6.47 -0.16 -12.44
N GLU A 432 7.35 0.61 -13.05
CA GLU A 432 6.99 1.61 -14.07
C GLU A 432 7.57 1.25 -15.46
N GLY A 433 8.42 0.24 -15.53
CA GLY A 433 8.98 -0.35 -16.74
C GLY A 433 9.78 -1.62 -16.42
N GLY A 434 10.60 -2.09 -17.37
CA GLY A 434 11.46 -3.27 -17.19
C GLY A 434 10.70 -4.59 -17.00
N THR A 435 11.44 -5.64 -16.63
CA THR A 435 10.92 -6.99 -16.42
C THR A 435 11.31 -7.54 -15.05
N LEU A 436 10.34 -7.94 -14.26
CA LEU A 436 10.50 -8.64 -12.98
C LEU A 436 10.05 -10.09 -13.14
N ASN A 437 10.98 -11.01 -12.90
CA ASN A 437 10.79 -12.45 -13.06
C ASN A 437 11.00 -13.13 -11.71
N VAL A 438 9.99 -13.84 -11.20
CA VAL A 438 10.06 -14.56 -9.93
C VAL A 438 9.80 -16.05 -10.13
N ALA A 439 10.73 -16.89 -9.69
CA ALA A 439 10.62 -18.35 -9.83
C ALA A 439 9.44 -18.93 -9.04
N GLY A 440 9.31 -18.53 -7.77
CA GLY A 440 8.18 -18.85 -6.88
C GLY A 440 7.16 -17.71 -6.84
N ARG A 441 6.80 -17.23 -5.65
CA ARG A 441 5.78 -16.17 -5.50
C ARG A 441 6.36 -14.78 -5.30
N MET A 442 5.53 -13.76 -5.55
CA MET A 442 5.72 -12.40 -5.05
C MET A 442 4.51 -12.00 -4.23
N GLY A 443 4.72 -11.55 -3.00
CA GLY A 443 3.64 -10.96 -2.24
C GLY A 443 3.88 -10.88 -0.75
N THR A 444 2.84 -10.45 -0.04
CA THR A 444 2.85 -10.22 1.40
C THR A 444 3.39 -11.41 2.21
N THR A 445 4.10 -11.13 3.31
CA THR A 445 4.58 -12.16 4.26
C THR A 445 3.43 -12.89 4.96
N ALA A 446 2.33 -12.20 5.19
CA ALA A 446 1.07 -12.70 5.71
C ALA A 446 -0.08 -11.89 5.09
N SER A 447 -1.31 -12.44 5.05
CA SER A 447 -2.44 -11.77 4.39
C SER A 447 -2.69 -10.34 4.90
N GLY A 448 -2.51 -10.08 6.20
CA GLY A 448 -2.71 -8.77 6.81
C GLY A 448 -1.53 -7.80 6.73
N THR A 449 -0.41 -8.17 6.11
CA THR A 449 0.78 -7.32 6.04
C THR A 449 0.50 -6.04 5.22
N ILE A 450 0.85 -4.89 5.79
CA ILE A 450 0.68 -3.56 5.16
C ILE A 450 1.87 -3.29 4.24
N ILE A 451 1.60 -3.07 2.96
CA ILE A 451 2.60 -2.85 1.92
C ILE A 451 2.22 -1.67 1.00
N SER A 452 3.16 -1.18 0.21
CA SER A 452 2.91 -0.30 -0.92
C SER A 452 3.30 -1.01 -2.23
N TYR A 453 2.37 -1.06 -3.19
CA TYR A 453 2.58 -1.62 -4.52
C TYR A 453 2.00 -0.67 -5.57
N ASN A 454 2.86 -0.17 -6.46
CA ASN A 454 2.48 0.71 -7.57
C ASN A 454 2.97 0.13 -8.90
N GLN A 455 2.06 -0.11 -9.84
CA GLN A 455 2.40 -0.55 -11.19
C GLN A 455 1.74 0.33 -12.26
N THR A 456 2.56 1.04 -13.01
CA THR A 456 2.15 1.92 -14.12
C THR A 456 2.59 1.38 -15.48
N GLY A 457 3.54 0.44 -15.50
CA GLY A 457 4.12 -0.17 -16.69
C GLY A 457 4.86 -1.46 -16.35
N GLY A 458 5.77 -1.89 -17.21
CA GLY A 458 6.62 -3.06 -17.00
C GLY A 458 5.89 -4.40 -16.97
N ASP A 459 6.68 -5.48 -16.94
CA ASP A 459 6.19 -6.86 -16.94
C ASP A 459 6.58 -7.57 -15.65
N VAL A 460 5.61 -8.18 -14.97
CA VAL A 460 5.84 -8.98 -13.77
C VAL A 460 5.39 -10.42 -14.04
N THR A 461 6.31 -11.38 -14.01
CA THR A 461 5.98 -12.81 -14.15
C THR A 461 6.35 -13.56 -12.89
N VAL A 462 5.38 -14.25 -12.28
CA VAL A 462 5.58 -15.06 -11.08
C VAL A 462 5.24 -16.53 -11.33
N SER A 463 5.67 -17.38 -10.39
CA SER A 463 5.46 -18.83 -10.40
C SER A 463 6.03 -19.48 -11.66
N GLN A 464 7.21 -19.04 -12.10
CA GLN A 464 7.84 -19.60 -13.30
C GLN A 464 8.32 -21.04 -13.10
N ALA A 465 8.84 -21.34 -11.91
CA ALA A 465 9.23 -22.69 -11.48
C ALA A 465 8.17 -23.36 -10.59
N GLY A 466 7.10 -22.63 -10.25
CA GLY A 466 5.99 -23.11 -9.44
C GLY A 466 6.05 -22.68 -7.98
N TYR A 467 4.90 -22.73 -7.33
CA TYR A 467 4.72 -22.38 -5.93
C TYR A 467 3.56 -23.19 -5.33
N SER A 468 3.70 -23.60 -4.06
CA SER A 468 2.65 -24.31 -3.32
C SER A 468 2.47 -23.68 -1.94
N SER A 469 1.33 -23.03 -1.72
CA SER A 469 0.84 -22.67 -0.38
C SER A 469 -0.69 -22.75 -0.27
N ALA A 470 -1.17 -23.14 0.91
CA ALA A 470 -2.59 -23.12 1.25
C ALA A 470 -3.09 -21.72 1.70
N THR A 471 -2.19 -20.81 2.10
CA THR A 471 -2.54 -19.54 2.76
C THR A 471 -2.20 -18.30 1.93
N LEU A 472 -1.22 -18.43 1.03
CA LEU A 472 -0.67 -17.33 0.25
C LEU A 472 -0.77 -17.62 -1.25
N ALA A 473 -0.95 -16.56 -2.04
CA ALA A 473 -1.06 -16.66 -3.49
C ALA A 473 0.31 -16.53 -4.20
N CYS A 474 0.38 -16.94 -5.48
CA CYS A 474 1.57 -16.74 -6.31
C CYS A 474 1.87 -15.26 -6.53
N PHE A 475 0.83 -14.45 -6.75
CA PHE A 475 0.89 -13.00 -6.68
C PHE A 475 -0.12 -12.50 -5.64
N ASP A 476 0.37 -11.83 -4.60
CA ASP A 476 -0.41 -11.67 -3.37
C ASP A 476 -0.21 -10.31 -2.71
N LEU A 477 -1.17 -9.42 -2.91
CA LEU A 477 -1.17 -8.07 -2.31
C LEU A 477 -1.82 -8.03 -0.92
N GLY A 478 -2.28 -9.18 -0.40
CA GLY A 478 -2.88 -9.30 0.93
C GLY A 478 -4.34 -8.85 1.01
N THR A 479 -4.78 -8.56 2.23
CA THR A 479 -6.17 -8.23 2.62
C THR A 479 -6.28 -6.91 3.40
N SER A 480 -5.16 -6.24 3.70
CA SER A 480 -5.17 -5.01 4.51
C SER A 480 -5.61 -3.80 3.69
N THR A 481 -6.68 -3.13 4.13
CA THR A 481 -7.16 -1.86 3.54
C THR A 481 -6.24 -0.68 3.85
N SER A 482 -5.27 -0.85 4.75
CA SER A 482 -4.24 0.15 5.03
C SER A 482 -3.04 0.09 4.07
N SER A 483 -2.96 -0.95 3.23
CA SER A 483 -1.94 -1.01 2.17
C SER A 483 -2.18 0.08 1.11
N VAL A 484 -1.14 0.49 0.39
CA VAL A 484 -1.28 1.40 -0.75
C VAL A 484 -1.13 0.59 -2.03
N ILE A 485 -2.24 0.32 -2.72
CA ILE A 485 -2.25 -0.47 -3.95
C ILE A 485 -2.69 0.41 -5.12
N SER A 486 -1.85 0.49 -6.15
CA SER A 486 -2.10 1.24 -7.39
C SER A 486 -1.67 0.39 -8.59
N ILE A 487 -2.59 0.06 -9.49
CA ILE A 487 -2.33 -0.66 -10.74
C ILE A 487 -3.05 0.08 -11.87
N SER A 488 -2.30 0.85 -12.65
CA SER A 488 -2.81 1.64 -13.76
C SER A 488 -2.30 1.18 -15.13
N GLY A 489 -1.29 0.31 -15.17
CA GLY A 489 -0.69 -0.18 -16.41
C GLY A 489 0.18 -1.42 -16.20
N GLY A 490 0.94 -1.81 -17.23
CA GLY A 490 1.83 -2.97 -17.19
C GLY A 490 1.13 -4.33 -17.30
N SER A 491 1.93 -5.40 -17.27
CA SER A 491 1.46 -6.78 -17.26
C SER A 491 1.82 -7.50 -15.97
N ILE A 492 0.93 -8.39 -15.52
CA ILE A 492 1.14 -9.33 -14.43
C ILE A 492 0.80 -10.71 -14.97
N THR A 493 1.77 -11.63 -15.01
CA THR A 493 1.58 -12.99 -15.50
C THR A 493 1.76 -13.98 -14.36
N ILE A 494 0.74 -14.81 -14.13
CA ILE A 494 0.88 -16.01 -13.31
C ILE A 494 1.16 -17.17 -14.25
N GLN A 495 2.42 -17.61 -14.32
CA GLN A 495 2.81 -18.67 -15.26
C GLN A 495 2.25 -20.03 -14.82
N LEU A 496 2.58 -20.48 -13.59
CA LEU A 496 2.03 -21.72 -13.04
C LEU A 496 1.05 -21.41 -11.92
N ALA A 497 -0.10 -22.09 -11.94
CA ALA A 497 -1.06 -22.04 -10.84
C ALA A 497 -0.45 -22.54 -9.53
N ASN A 498 -1.01 -22.10 -8.40
CA ASN A 498 -0.61 -22.58 -7.08
C ASN A 498 -0.84 -24.10 -7.00
N GLY A 499 0.23 -24.85 -6.73
CA GLY A 499 0.26 -26.30 -6.83
C GLY A 499 -0.36 -27.06 -5.65
N THR A 500 -0.85 -26.38 -4.62
CA THR A 500 -1.31 -27.03 -3.37
C THR A 500 -2.64 -27.76 -3.52
N SER A 501 -3.60 -27.13 -4.21
CA SER A 501 -4.98 -27.61 -4.34
C SER A 501 -5.69 -26.84 -5.45
N ALA A 502 -6.77 -27.41 -6.00
CA ALA A 502 -7.64 -26.75 -6.97
C ALA A 502 -8.34 -25.48 -6.43
N THR A 503 -8.28 -25.24 -5.12
CA THR A 503 -8.84 -24.04 -4.44
C THR A 503 -7.77 -23.06 -3.96
N ALA A 504 -6.49 -23.40 -4.09
CA ALA A 504 -5.39 -22.57 -3.62
C ALA A 504 -5.24 -21.34 -4.52
N LEU A 505 -5.15 -20.16 -3.89
CA LEU A 505 -5.09 -18.89 -4.62
C LEU A 505 -3.81 -18.79 -5.45
N SER A 506 -3.98 -18.45 -6.73
CA SER A 506 -2.90 -18.06 -7.65
C SER A 506 -2.71 -16.54 -7.66
N TYR A 507 -3.81 -15.78 -7.55
CA TYR A 507 -3.80 -14.32 -7.43
C TYR A 507 -4.68 -13.86 -6.27
N ARG A 508 -4.23 -12.86 -5.51
CA ARG A 508 -5.05 -12.17 -4.51
C ARG A 508 -4.75 -10.67 -4.46
N ASN A 509 -5.81 -9.87 -4.57
CA ASN A 509 -5.80 -8.46 -4.21
C ASN A 509 -7.08 -8.11 -3.45
N GLN A 510 -7.01 -8.19 -2.13
CA GLN A 510 -8.10 -7.81 -1.22
C GLN A 510 -7.67 -6.61 -0.36
N ALA A 511 -6.70 -5.83 -0.84
CA ALA A 511 -6.00 -4.79 -0.07
C ALA A 511 -6.21 -3.40 -0.67
N GLY A 512 -5.76 -2.38 0.08
CA GLY A 512 -5.76 -0.99 -0.36
C GLY A 512 -7.14 -0.36 -0.45
N THR A 513 -7.44 0.29 -1.58
CA THR A 513 -8.69 1.04 -1.82
C THR A 513 -9.66 0.30 -2.75
N GLY A 514 -9.45 -1.00 -2.96
CA GLY A 514 -10.26 -1.82 -3.85
C GLY A 514 -10.10 -1.39 -5.32
N ILE A 515 -11.22 -1.35 -6.06
CA ILE A 515 -11.20 -1.01 -7.50
C ILE A 515 -10.75 0.43 -7.79
N ALA A 516 -10.83 1.35 -6.83
CA ALA A 516 -10.32 2.71 -7.02
C ALA A 516 -8.78 2.73 -7.19
N GLY A 517 -8.08 1.74 -6.63
CA GLY A 517 -6.64 1.55 -6.81
C GLY A 517 -6.27 0.75 -8.06
N VAL A 518 -7.23 0.22 -8.82
CA VAL A 518 -6.98 -0.61 -10.01
C VAL A 518 -7.73 -0.04 -11.21
N THR A 519 -7.01 0.77 -12.00
CA THR A 519 -7.57 1.56 -13.11
C THR A 519 -7.08 1.08 -14.48
N GLY A 520 -6.10 0.17 -14.52
CA GLY A 520 -5.57 -0.40 -15.76
C GLY A 520 -4.69 -1.61 -15.51
N GLY A 521 -3.76 -1.86 -16.44
CA GLY A 521 -2.91 -3.06 -16.45
C GLY A 521 -3.65 -4.34 -16.86
N THR A 522 -2.90 -5.42 -17.09
CA THR A 522 -3.48 -6.72 -17.49
C THR A 522 -2.87 -7.87 -16.70
N LEU A 523 -3.74 -8.68 -16.09
CA LEU A 523 -3.44 -9.97 -15.48
C LEU A 523 -3.60 -11.08 -16.53
N PHE A 524 -2.50 -11.73 -16.86
CA PHE A 524 -2.46 -12.93 -17.69
C PHE A 524 -2.43 -14.18 -16.80
N LEU A 525 -3.39 -15.06 -17.04
CA LEU A 525 -3.46 -16.38 -16.42
C LEU A 525 -2.91 -17.40 -17.41
N GLY A 526 -1.68 -17.86 -17.14
CA GLY A 526 -0.87 -18.64 -18.05
C GLY A 526 -0.15 -17.82 -19.12
N ASN A 527 0.75 -18.50 -19.82
CA ASN A 527 1.54 -18.04 -20.98
C ASN A 527 2.06 -19.27 -21.75
N ALA A 528 2.95 -19.06 -22.74
CA ALA A 528 3.56 -20.15 -23.54
C ALA A 528 4.35 -21.18 -22.70
N ASN A 529 4.87 -20.78 -21.54
CA ASN A 529 5.69 -21.63 -20.66
C ASN A 529 4.87 -22.32 -19.56
N SER A 530 3.54 -22.21 -19.59
CA SER A 530 2.69 -22.80 -18.53
C SER A 530 2.50 -24.31 -18.69
N GLY A 531 2.80 -24.86 -19.87
CA GLY A 531 2.69 -26.29 -20.16
C GLY A 531 1.24 -26.76 -20.21
N THR A 532 0.92 -27.84 -19.50
CA THR A 532 -0.44 -28.41 -19.47
C THR A 532 -1.49 -27.46 -18.88
N ALA A 533 -2.76 -27.72 -19.20
CA ALA A 533 -3.91 -26.99 -18.67
C ALA A 533 -3.81 -26.76 -17.14
N LYS A 534 -4.02 -25.51 -16.72
CA LYS A 534 -4.00 -25.08 -15.31
C LYS A 534 -5.35 -24.55 -14.90
N THR A 535 -5.63 -24.61 -13.61
CA THR A 535 -6.75 -23.89 -12.99
C THR A 535 -6.19 -22.82 -12.07
N PHE A 536 -6.41 -21.55 -12.41
CA PHE A 536 -5.95 -20.41 -11.63
C PHE A 536 -7.08 -19.89 -10.74
N VAL A 537 -6.90 -19.99 -9.43
CA VAL A 537 -7.88 -19.42 -8.49
C VAL A 537 -7.51 -17.98 -8.18
N VAL A 538 -8.47 -17.07 -8.32
CA VAL A 538 -8.28 -15.62 -8.17
C VAL A 538 -9.23 -15.05 -7.12
N ALA A 539 -8.84 -13.99 -6.42
CA ALA A 539 -9.67 -13.40 -5.37
C ALA A 539 -9.52 -11.88 -5.29
N GLY A 540 -10.66 -11.20 -5.06
CA GLY A 540 -10.74 -9.76 -4.86
C GLY A 540 -10.74 -8.96 -6.17
N VAL A 541 -9.94 -7.91 -6.21
CA VAL A 541 -9.91 -6.91 -7.29
C VAL A 541 -8.89 -7.28 -8.36
N LEU A 542 -9.35 -7.60 -9.56
CA LEU A 542 -8.48 -7.85 -10.72
C LEU A 542 -8.38 -6.60 -11.61
N PRO A 543 -7.21 -6.38 -12.25
CA PRO A 543 -7.10 -5.45 -13.38
C PRO A 543 -7.86 -6.00 -14.59
N ASN A 544 -7.50 -5.60 -15.82
CA ASN A 544 -7.98 -6.36 -16.98
C ASN A 544 -7.47 -7.79 -16.86
N VAL A 545 -8.26 -8.79 -17.25
CA VAL A 545 -7.88 -10.19 -17.10
C VAL A 545 -8.00 -10.91 -18.44
N GLU A 546 -6.94 -11.64 -18.78
CA GLU A 546 -6.91 -12.51 -19.94
C GLU A 546 -6.57 -13.94 -19.50
N VAL A 547 -7.49 -14.86 -19.75
CA VAL A 547 -7.20 -16.29 -19.66
C VAL A 547 -6.54 -16.69 -20.97
N THR A 548 -5.24 -17.00 -20.92
CA THR A 548 -4.46 -17.31 -22.12
C THR A 548 -4.66 -18.76 -22.54
N ASN A 549 -4.56 -19.07 -23.83
CA ASN A 549 -4.61 -20.44 -24.34
C ASN A 549 -3.32 -20.83 -25.09
N THR A 550 -2.25 -20.06 -24.87
CA THR A 550 -1.01 -20.15 -25.66
C THR A 550 -0.30 -21.49 -25.49
N SER A 551 -0.38 -22.09 -24.29
CA SER A 551 0.22 -23.41 -24.02
C SER A 551 -0.82 -24.53 -23.92
N ALA A 552 -1.99 -24.26 -23.33
CA ALA A 552 -3.12 -25.18 -23.25
C ALA A 552 -4.42 -24.43 -22.93
N ALA A 553 -5.55 -25.13 -23.00
CA ALA A 553 -6.83 -24.64 -22.50
C ALA A 553 -6.78 -24.49 -20.97
N HIS A 554 -6.69 -23.26 -20.47
CA HIS A 554 -6.61 -22.94 -19.05
C HIS A 554 -7.98 -22.56 -18.48
N ASN A 555 -8.12 -22.72 -17.16
CA ASN A 555 -9.29 -22.34 -16.40
C ASN A 555 -8.93 -21.23 -15.40
N ALA A 556 -9.84 -20.29 -15.21
CA ALA A 556 -9.81 -19.31 -14.13
C ALA A 556 -11.05 -19.50 -13.25
N LEU A 557 -10.87 -19.44 -11.93
CA LEU A 557 -11.95 -19.61 -10.95
C LEU A 557 -11.86 -18.50 -9.91
N TYR A 558 -12.92 -17.72 -9.75
CA TYR A 558 -13.03 -16.81 -8.62
C TYR A 558 -13.27 -17.59 -7.32
N SER A 559 -12.49 -17.24 -6.29
CA SER A 559 -12.69 -17.76 -4.95
C SER A 559 -14.03 -17.29 -4.39
N THR A 560 -14.73 -18.17 -3.68
CA THR A 560 -15.95 -17.85 -2.94
C THR A 560 -15.65 -17.19 -1.58
N THR A 561 -14.38 -17.15 -1.16
CA THR A 561 -13.97 -16.55 0.12
C THR A 561 -13.69 -15.06 -0.06
N VAL A 562 -14.68 -14.25 0.26
CA VAL A 562 -14.62 -12.78 0.23
C VAL A 562 -14.13 -12.28 1.60
N VAL A 563 -13.16 -11.35 1.62
CA VAL A 563 -12.62 -10.77 2.87
C VAL A 563 -12.95 -9.28 2.95
N SER A 564 -12.20 -8.44 2.22
CA SER A 564 -12.34 -6.99 2.29
C SER A 564 -13.12 -6.40 1.12
N TYR A 565 -13.02 -7.00 -0.07
CA TYR A 565 -13.73 -6.58 -1.27
C TYR A 565 -14.43 -7.75 -1.94
N ASN A 566 -15.58 -7.47 -2.55
CA ASN A 566 -16.24 -8.39 -3.47
C ASN A 566 -15.30 -8.75 -4.64
N ASN A 567 -15.58 -9.89 -5.28
CA ASN A 567 -14.91 -10.23 -6.52
C ASN A 567 -15.27 -9.20 -7.60
N ILE A 568 -14.25 -8.59 -8.20
CA ILE A 568 -14.42 -7.51 -9.15
C ILE A 568 -13.28 -7.47 -10.16
N SER A 569 -13.57 -7.14 -11.41
CA SER A 569 -12.53 -6.86 -12.43
C SER A 569 -12.82 -5.64 -13.28
N LEU A 570 -11.78 -5.22 -14.02
CA LEU A 570 -11.93 -4.43 -15.24
C LEU A 570 -12.33 -5.34 -16.41
N ASN A 571 -11.76 -5.16 -17.61
CA ASN A 571 -12.14 -5.95 -18.79
C ASN A 571 -11.79 -7.43 -18.63
N VAL A 572 -12.59 -8.30 -19.26
CA VAL A 572 -12.37 -9.75 -19.27
C VAL A 572 -12.18 -10.24 -20.69
N LYS A 573 -11.15 -11.05 -20.92
CA LYS A 573 -10.94 -11.79 -22.16
C LYS A 573 -10.72 -13.27 -21.88
N ILE A 574 -11.57 -14.11 -22.46
CA ILE A 574 -11.49 -15.57 -22.38
C ILE A 574 -11.14 -16.08 -23.77
N ASN A 575 -9.91 -16.55 -23.98
CA ASN A 575 -9.52 -17.12 -25.26
C ASN A 575 -10.18 -18.49 -25.51
N THR A 576 -10.20 -18.92 -26.77
CA THR A 576 -10.83 -20.19 -27.18
C THR A 576 -10.29 -21.39 -26.42
N GLY A 577 -11.20 -22.27 -25.99
CA GLY A 577 -10.91 -23.45 -25.19
C GLY A 577 -10.80 -23.19 -23.68
N ASN A 578 -10.65 -21.93 -23.25
CA ASN A 578 -10.51 -21.59 -21.84
C ASN A 578 -11.86 -21.46 -21.14
N THR A 579 -11.84 -21.63 -19.82
CA THR A 579 -13.00 -21.35 -18.96
C THR A 579 -12.69 -20.22 -17.99
N PHE A 580 -13.65 -19.31 -17.79
CA PHE A 580 -13.67 -18.43 -16.62
C PHE A 580 -14.96 -18.65 -15.84
N ASP A 581 -14.80 -19.21 -14.65
CA ASP A 581 -15.84 -19.34 -13.64
C ASP A 581 -15.79 -18.14 -12.66
N PHE A 582 -16.85 -17.33 -12.68
CA PHE A 582 -17.02 -16.17 -11.81
C PHE A 582 -17.47 -16.53 -10.38
N GLY A 583 -17.64 -17.82 -10.10
CA GLY A 583 -17.85 -18.39 -8.77
C GLY A 583 -19.27 -18.24 -8.23
N ASN A 584 -19.56 -18.96 -7.15
CA ASN A 584 -20.85 -18.88 -6.46
C ASN A 584 -20.89 -17.71 -5.46
N ALA A 585 -20.79 -16.48 -5.98
CA ALA A 585 -20.77 -15.25 -5.19
C ALA A 585 -21.26 -14.03 -5.99
N VAL A 586 -21.36 -12.87 -5.34
CA VAL A 586 -21.54 -11.59 -6.04
C VAL A 586 -20.26 -11.27 -6.79
N TYR A 587 -20.41 -11.03 -8.09
CA TYR A 587 -19.37 -10.59 -8.99
C TYR A 587 -19.71 -9.21 -9.53
N LEU A 588 -18.80 -8.26 -9.36
CA LEU A 588 -18.96 -6.90 -9.88
C LEU A 588 -18.08 -6.72 -11.12
N PHE A 589 -18.62 -6.18 -12.20
CA PHE A 589 -17.87 -5.89 -13.41
C PHE A 589 -17.79 -4.37 -13.62
N ASN A 590 -16.58 -3.82 -13.55
CA ASN A 590 -16.29 -2.39 -13.74
C ASN A 590 -15.51 -2.11 -15.06
N GLY A 591 -15.41 -3.12 -15.92
CA GLY A 591 -14.82 -2.99 -17.25
C GLY A 591 -15.78 -2.38 -18.27
N ASN A 592 -15.29 -2.25 -19.49
CA ASN A 592 -16.04 -1.83 -20.67
C ASN A 592 -16.23 -2.95 -21.68
N SER A 593 -15.45 -4.03 -21.58
CA SER A 593 -15.45 -5.11 -22.57
C SER A 593 -15.32 -6.48 -21.91
N ILE A 594 -16.22 -7.38 -22.30
CA ILE A 594 -16.17 -8.81 -22.04
C ILE A 594 -16.04 -9.50 -23.39
N ILE A 595 -14.88 -10.10 -23.65
CA ILE A 595 -14.62 -10.89 -24.86
C ILE A 595 -14.63 -12.36 -24.45
N ASN A 596 -15.73 -13.06 -24.73
CA ASN A 596 -15.86 -14.49 -24.46
C ASN A 596 -15.69 -15.29 -25.75
N ASN A 597 -14.49 -15.82 -26.01
CA ASN A 597 -14.24 -16.78 -27.10
C ASN A 597 -14.19 -18.24 -26.59
N GLY A 598 -14.34 -18.46 -25.29
CA GLY A 598 -14.25 -19.76 -24.63
C GLY A 598 -15.54 -20.10 -23.89
N THR A 599 -15.42 -20.37 -22.60
CA THR A 599 -16.53 -20.72 -21.72
C THR A 599 -16.62 -19.76 -20.54
N LEU A 600 -17.81 -19.20 -20.34
CA LEU A 600 -18.17 -18.43 -19.16
C LEU A 600 -19.08 -19.27 -18.25
N THR A 601 -18.76 -19.29 -16.97
CA THR A 601 -19.58 -19.93 -15.93
C THR A 601 -19.86 -18.93 -14.81
N HIS A 602 -21.10 -18.85 -14.34
CA HIS A 602 -21.46 -18.10 -13.14
C HIS A 602 -22.72 -18.69 -12.50
N THR A 603 -22.58 -19.86 -11.90
CA THR A 603 -23.68 -20.67 -11.42
C THR A 603 -23.67 -20.83 -9.91
N GLY A 604 -24.86 -20.95 -9.32
CA GLY A 604 -25.05 -21.16 -7.89
C GLY A 604 -26.01 -20.15 -7.27
N VAL A 605 -26.59 -20.50 -6.13
CA VAL A 605 -27.65 -19.73 -5.47
C VAL A 605 -27.22 -18.31 -5.06
N SER A 606 -25.91 -18.08 -4.90
CA SER A 606 -25.33 -16.79 -4.52
C SER A 606 -24.74 -16.03 -5.72
N SER A 607 -24.78 -16.60 -6.93
CA SER A 607 -24.22 -15.99 -8.14
C SER A 607 -25.06 -14.81 -8.61
N ARG A 608 -24.49 -13.61 -8.49
CA ARG A 608 -25.06 -12.36 -9.02
C ARG A 608 -23.98 -11.65 -9.83
N PHE A 609 -24.16 -11.53 -11.13
CA PHE A 609 -23.25 -10.79 -11.99
C PHE A 609 -23.80 -9.40 -12.18
N ILE A 610 -23.08 -8.39 -11.67
CA ILE A 610 -23.54 -7.01 -11.68
C ILE A 610 -22.57 -6.19 -12.52
N THR A 611 -23.05 -5.64 -13.64
CA THR A 611 -22.30 -4.61 -14.35
C THR A 611 -22.63 -3.25 -13.74
N PHE A 612 -21.59 -2.46 -13.46
CA PHE A 612 -21.77 -1.11 -12.98
C PHE A 612 -20.75 -0.18 -13.63
N LYS A 613 -21.22 0.72 -14.49
CA LYS A 613 -20.32 1.58 -15.25
C LYS A 613 -20.88 2.99 -15.46
N PRO A 614 -20.12 4.04 -15.06
CA PRO A 614 -20.47 5.41 -15.39
C PRO A 614 -20.03 5.77 -16.82
N ALA A 615 -20.85 6.58 -17.48
CA ALA A 615 -20.61 7.30 -18.73
C ALA A 615 -20.08 6.49 -19.93
N THR A 616 -20.11 5.15 -19.89
CA THR A 616 -19.55 4.31 -20.95
C THR A 616 -20.34 3.02 -21.13
N ASN A 617 -20.42 2.54 -22.37
CA ASN A 617 -21.07 1.27 -22.70
C ASN A 617 -20.24 0.10 -22.18
N VAL A 618 -20.94 -1.01 -21.90
CA VAL A 618 -20.34 -2.32 -21.68
C VAL A 618 -20.63 -3.17 -22.91
N THR A 619 -19.59 -3.69 -23.56
CA THR A 619 -19.74 -4.58 -24.72
C THR A 619 -19.48 -6.03 -24.34
N TYR A 620 -20.35 -6.92 -24.79
CA TYR A 620 -20.12 -8.38 -24.77
C TYR A 620 -19.90 -8.88 -26.19
N SER A 621 -18.76 -9.51 -26.45
CA SER A 621 -18.37 -10.02 -27.76
C SER A 621 -17.71 -11.40 -27.70
N GLY A 622 -17.43 -11.98 -28.86
CA GLY A 622 -16.81 -13.30 -28.98
C GLY A 622 -17.82 -14.44 -29.11
N THR A 623 -17.38 -15.53 -29.71
CA THR A 623 -18.22 -16.67 -30.14
C THR A 623 -18.32 -17.78 -29.10
N GLY A 624 -17.86 -17.53 -27.89
CA GLY A 624 -17.89 -18.46 -26.76
C GLY A 624 -19.29 -18.71 -26.23
N VAL A 625 -19.37 -19.59 -25.24
CA VAL A 625 -20.63 -20.05 -24.65
C VAL A 625 -20.74 -19.70 -23.17
N VAL A 626 -21.97 -19.58 -22.69
CA VAL A 626 -22.31 -19.63 -21.26
C VAL A 626 -22.86 -21.03 -20.98
N THR A 627 -22.13 -21.85 -20.21
CA THR A 627 -22.43 -23.29 -20.07
C THR A 627 -23.73 -23.61 -19.35
N ALA A 628 -24.17 -22.70 -18.48
CA ALA A 628 -25.41 -22.83 -17.74
C ALA A 628 -25.97 -21.44 -17.41
N PRO A 629 -27.31 -21.33 -17.26
CA PRO A 629 -27.95 -20.08 -16.92
C PRO A 629 -27.33 -19.43 -15.68
N MET A 630 -26.93 -18.17 -15.83
CA MET A 630 -26.53 -17.34 -14.70
C MET A 630 -27.72 -17.20 -13.75
N THR A 631 -27.47 -17.26 -12.45
CA THR A 631 -28.55 -17.14 -11.46
C THR A 631 -29.13 -15.73 -11.43
N SER A 632 -28.30 -14.70 -11.60
CA SER A 632 -28.75 -13.32 -11.78
C SER A 632 -27.76 -12.55 -12.66
N LEU A 633 -28.27 -11.87 -13.69
CA LEU A 633 -27.58 -10.84 -14.47
C LEU A 633 -28.22 -9.49 -14.13
N GLU A 634 -27.42 -8.56 -13.63
CA GLU A 634 -27.89 -7.29 -13.08
C GLU A 634 -27.17 -6.12 -13.75
N LEU A 635 -27.95 -5.15 -14.21
CA LEU A 635 -27.47 -4.00 -14.96
C LEU A 635 -27.63 -2.73 -14.12
N GLN A 636 -26.51 -2.08 -13.80
CA GLN A 636 -26.45 -0.79 -13.13
C GLN A 636 -25.49 0.15 -13.86
N ASN A 637 -25.75 0.34 -15.16
CA ASN A 637 -24.93 1.19 -16.02
C ASN A 637 -25.59 2.56 -16.22
N GLU A 638 -24.80 3.59 -16.49
CA GLU A 638 -25.33 4.88 -16.95
C GLU A 638 -25.69 4.84 -18.45
N LEU A 639 -24.98 4.02 -19.23
CA LEU A 639 -25.25 3.74 -20.64
C LEU A 639 -25.59 2.25 -20.86
N ASP A 640 -25.39 1.73 -22.07
CA ASP A 640 -25.95 0.45 -22.51
C ASP A 640 -25.02 -0.76 -22.27
N PHE A 641 -25.64 -1.93 -22.15
CA PHE A 641 -24.99 -3.22 -22.33
C PHE A 641 -25.26 -3.71 -23.76
N ILE A 642 -24.21 -3.77 -24.57
CA ILE A 642 -24.30 -4.03 -26.00
C ILE A 642 -23.75 -5.42 -26.31
N PHE A 643 -24.58 -6.29 -26.86
CA PHE A 643 -24.11 -7.53 -27.47
C PHE A 643 -23.57 -7.24 -28.87
N ASP A 644 -22.36 -7.70 -29.16
CA ASP A 644 -21.86 -7.71 -30.54
C ASP A 644 -22.73 -8.66 -31.38
N PRO A 645 -23.10 -8.30 -32.63
CA PRO A 645 -23.96 -9.16 -33.47
C PRO A 645 -23.41 -10.57 -33.75
N LEU A 646 -22.09 -10.76 -33.63
CA LEU A 646 -21.42 -12.06 -33.79
C LEU A 646 -21.20 -12.77 -32.45
N SER A 647 -21.67 -12.19 -31.34
CA SER A 647 -21.48 -12.77 -30.02
C SER A 647 -22.34 -14.01 -29.78
N GLY A 648 -21.82 -14.94 -28.97
CA GLY A 648 -22.64 -15.99 -28.38
C GLY A 648 -23.69 -15.43 -27.42
N SER A 649 -24.68 -16.23 -27.05
CA SER A 649 -25.74 -15.77 -26.14
C SER A 649 -25.37 -15.87 -24.66
N ILE A 650 -25.83 -14.92 -23.86
CA ILE A 650 -25.89 -15.06 -22.40
C ILE A 650 -27.22 -15.69 -22.00
N VAL A 651 -27.20 -16.64 -21.07
CA VAL A 651 -28.41 -17.26 -20.52
C VAL A 651 -28.51 -16.91 -19.04
N ALA A 652 -29.66 -16.44 -18.57
CA ALA A 652 -29.89 -16.10 -17.17
C ALA A 652 -31.30 -16.50 -16.71
N THR A 653 -31.44 -16.94 -15.46
CA THR A 653 -32.76 -17.22 -14.85
C THR A 653 -33.39 -15.99 -14.22
N ARG A 654 -32.57 -15.00 -13.83
CA ARG A 654 -33.02 -13.70 -13.36
C ARG A 654 -32.28 -12.58 -14.07
N ILE A 655 -33.03 -11.57 -14.49
CA ILE A 655 -32.50 -10.31 -15.02
C ILE A 655 -33.00 -9.17 -14.12
N ILE A 656 -32.10 -8.27 -13.73
CA ILE A 656 -32.45 -7.03 -13.03
C ILE A 656 -31.88 -5.84 -13.81
N ILE A 657 -32.70 -4.83 -14.06
CA ILE A 657 -32.28 -3.58 -14.68
C ILE A 657 -32.51 -2.45 -13.68
N PHE A 658 -31.45 -2.06 -12.98
CA PHE A 658 -31.47 -0.85 -12.15
C PHE A 658 -31.35 0.39 -13.04
N SER A 659 -30.41 0.40 -13.97
CA SER A 659 -30.19 1.49 -14.92
C SER A 659 -29.47 0.99 -16.18
N GLY A 660 -29.71 1.63 -17.32
CA GLY A 660 -29.12 1.27 -18.61
C GLY A 660 -29.98 0.26 -19.39
N SER A 661 -29.73 0.09 -20.69
CA SER A 661 -30.51 -0.79 -21.55
C SER A 661 -29.68 -1.91 -22.15
N PHE A 662 -30.34 -2.99 -22.58
CA PHE A 662 -29.72 -4.03 -23.40
C PHE A 662 -29.93 -3.72 -24.88
N VAL A 663 -28.84 -3.77 -25.65
CA VAL A 663 -28.83 -3.60 -27.12
C VAL A 663 -28.41 -4.92 -27.77
N ASN A 664 -29.08 -5.29 -28.86
CA ASN A 664 -29.08 -6.62 -29.46
C ASN A 664 -29.51 -7.69 -28.45
N ALA A 665 -30.57 -7.39 -27.69
CA ALA A 665 -31.08 -8.24 -26.62
C ALA A 665 -31.53 -9.64 -27.09
N ASN A 666 -31.67 -9.90 -28.39
CA ASN A 666 -31.89 -11.23 -28.95
C ASN A 666 -30.70 -12.19 -28.70
N HIS A 667 -29.56 -11.70 -28.21
CA HIS A 667 -28.43 -12.50 -27.71
C HIS A 667 -28.52 -12.78 -26.20
N LEU A 668 -29.59 -12.35 -25.53
CA LEU A 668 -29.88 -12.66 -24.14
C LEU A 668 -31.04 -13.65 -24.05
N THR A 669 -30.87 -14.73 -23.31
CA THR A 669 -31.90 -15.74 -23.05
C THR A 669 -32.37 -15.65 -21.60
N LEU A 670 -33.67 -15.44 -21.40
CA LEU A 670 -34.33 -15.52 -20.09
C LEU A 670 -34.91 -16.92 -19.87
N GLY A 671 -34.39 -17.60 -18.85
CA GLY A 671 -34.84 -18.92 -18.39
C GLY A 671 -33.96 -20.08 -18.84
N ASN A 672 -34.28 -21.27 -18.34
CA ASN A 672 -33.52 -22.50 -18.55
C ASN A 672 -34.32 -23.67 -19.16
N GLY A 673 -35.57 -23.43 -19.57
CA GLY A 673 -36.46 -24.43 -20.15
C GLY A 673 -37.04 -25.43 -19.15
N GLY A 674 -36.74 -25.27 -17.85
CA GLY A 674 -37.14 -26.19 -16.78
C GLY A 674 -38.38 -25.75 -16.00
N THR A 675 -38.42 -26.15 -14.73
CA THR A 675 -39.50 -25.82 -13.77
C THR A 675 -39.21 -24.55 -12.95
N SER A 676 -37.98 -24.03 -13.02
CA SER A 676 -37.59 -22.81 -12.30
C SER A 676 -38.23 -21.59 -12.95
N THR A 677 -38.89 -20.76 -12.14
CA THR A 677 -39.49 -19.52 -12.65
C THR A 677 -38.41 -18.54 -13.07
N SER A 678 -38.59 -17.98 -14.27
CA SER A 678 -37.72 -16.91 -14.76
C SER A 678 -38.20 -15.57 -14.25
N VAL A 679 -37.28 -14.71 -13.82
CA VAL A 679 -37.62 -13.45 -13.15
C VAL A 679 -37.02 -12.27 -13.88
N LEU A 680 -37.84 -11.28 -14.20
CA LEU A 680 -37.39 -9.96 -14.65
C LEU A 680 -37.79 -8.89 -13.63
N GLN A 681 -36.85 -8.01 -13.33
CA GLN A 681 -37.08 -6.84 -12.49
C GLN A 681 -36.55 -5.58 -13.17
N ILE A 682 -37.35 -4.52 -13.23
CA ILE A 682 -36.92 -3.19 -13.66
C ILE A 682 -37.14 -2.23 -12.49
N GLY A 683 -36.09 -1.53 -12.07
CA GLY A 683 -36.12 -0.64 -10.93
C GLY A 683 -35.75 -1.30 -9.59
N ASN A 684 -35.94 -0.55 -8.50
CA ASN A 684 -35.55 -0.94 -7.15
C ASN A 684 -36.72 -0.75 -6.14
N THR A 685 -36.72 -1.53 -5.06
CA THR A 685 -37.75 -1.46 -3.99
C THR A 685 -37.51 -0.33 -2.99
N THR A 686 -36.34 0.31 -3.01
CA THR A 686 -35.96 1.34 -2.03
C THR A 686 -35.84 2.71 -2.70
N THR A 687 -34.68 2.98 -3.31
CA THR A 687 -34.39 4.24 -4.01
C THR A 687 -34.72 4.10 -5.49
N PRO A 688 -35.52 5.01 -6.10
CA PRO A 688 -35.77 4.98 -7.53
C PRO A 688 -34.48 4.99 -8.35
N THR A 689 -34.40 4.15 -9.37
CA THR A 689 -33.24 4.06 -10.29
C THR A 689 -33.64 4.48 -11.71
N GLY A 690 -32.69 4.60 -12.64
CA GLY A 690 -32.97 5.00 -14.02
C GLY A 690 -33.96 4.09 -14.76
N GLY A 691 -34.06 2.81 -14.36
CA GLY A 691 -34.73 1.78 -15.13
C GLY A 691 -34.01 1.51 -16.45
N GLY A 692 -34.64 0.78 -17.35
CA GLY A 692 -34.07 0.54 -18.66
C GLY A 692 -34.97 -0.31 -19.54
N THR A 693 -34.49 -0.59 -20.74
CA THR A 693 -35.27 -1.24 -21.81
C THR A 693 -34.46 -2.34 -22.51
N PHE A 694 -35.14 -3.04 -23.39
CA PHE A 694 -34.54 -3.86 -24.44
C PHE A 694 -34.83 -3.19 -25.78
N ASP A 695 -33.90 -3.24 -26.72
CA ASP A 695 -34.10 -2.75 -28.09
C ASP A 695 -34.89 -3.75 -28.96
N VAL A 696 -34.69 -5.04 -28.71
CA VAL A 696 -35.45 -6.17 -29.27
C VAL A 696 -35.82 -7.14 -28.15
N ALA A 697 -36.77 -8.05 -28.40
CA ALA A 697 -37.15 -9.03 -27.37
C ALA A 697 -35.98 -9.99 -27.07
N PRO A 698 -35.70 -10.31 -25.79
CA PRO A 698 -34.79 -11.40 -25.46
C PRO A 698 -35.38 -12.74 -25.90
N MET A 699 -34.52 -13.75 -26.01
CA MET A 699 -34.98 -15.12 -26.21
C MET A 699 -35.63 -15.64 -24.92
N PHE A 700 -36.81 -16.25 -25.03
CA PHE A 700 -37.53 -16.79 -23.88
C PHE A 700 -37.39 -18.31 -23.84
N ASN A 701 -36.76 -18.82 -22.80
CA ASN A 701 -36.63 -20.26 -22.52
C ASN A 701 -37.24 -20.57 -21.14
N LEU A 702 -38.54 -20.34 -21.00
CA LEU A 702 -39.21 -20.31 -19.68
C LEU A 702 -39.56 -21.70 -19.13
N GLY A 703 -39.71 -22.70 -20.00
CA GLY A 703 -40.19 -24.03 -19.62
C GLY A 703 -41.58 -24.02 -18.96
N THR A 704 -41.78 -24.96 -18.02
CA THR A 704 -43.01 -25.01 -17.20
C THR A 704 -42.97 -24.06 -16.00
N GLY A 705 -41.79 -23.51 -15.69
CA GLY A 705 -41.58 -22.57 -14.58
C GLY A 705 -42.20 -21.19 -14.81
N GLY A 706 -42.44 -20.80 -16.07
CA GLY A 706 -43.08 -19.53 -16.42
C GLY A 706 -42.25 -18.27 -16.14
N GLN A 707 -42.89 -17.11 -16.18
CA GLN A 707 -42.24 -15.79 -16.03
C GLN A 707 -42.88 -14.94 -14.92
N ASN A 708 -42.05 -14.32 -14.09
CA ASN A 708 -42.44 -13.23 -13.19
C ASN A 708 -41.85 -11.92 -13.69
N ILE A 709 -42.62 -10.84 -13.65
CA ILE A 709 -42.12 -9.49 -13.95
C ILE A 709 -42.46 -8.55 -12.79
N SER A 710 -41.47 -7.75 -12.39
CA SER A 710 -41.60 -6.70 -11.39
C SER A 710 -41.16 -5.35 -11.95
N TYR A 711 -42.09 -4.42 -12.07
CA TYR A 711 -41.84 -3.02 -12.37
C TYR A 711 -41.87 -2.23 -11.06
N LEU A 712 -40.69 -1.81 -10.63
CA LEU A 712 -40.45 -1.20 -9.33
C LEU A 712 -40.18 0.32 -9.49
N ARG A 713 -39.65 0.97 -8.45
CA ARG A 713 -39.40 2.42 -8.43
C ARG A 713 -38.35 2.79 -9.48
N THR A 714 -38.74 3.64 -10.43
CA THR A 714 -37.85 4.22 -11.43
C THR A 714 -38.02 5.74 -11.53
N THR A 715 -36.98 6.44 -11.98
CA THR A 715 -37.01 7.88 -12.28
C THR A 715 -37.60 8.19 -13.65
N ASN A 716 -37.62 7.20 -14.55
CA ASN A 716 -38.22 7.29 -15.88
C ASN A 716 -39.51 6.45 -15.95
N PRO A 717 -40.52 6.84 -16.76
CA PRO A 717 -41.67 5.99 -17.07
C PRO A 717 -41.22 4.67 -17.70
N ILE A 718 -41.99 3.60 -17.46
CA ILE A 718 -41.73 2.29 -18.08
C ILE A 718 -42.75 2.05 -19.19
N VAL A 719 -42.26 1.77 -20.39
CA VAL A 719 -43.05 1.25 -21.50
C VAL A 719 -42.73 -0.23 -21.65
N SER A 720 -43.69 -1.09 -21.33
CA SER A 720 -43.53 -2.54 -21.37
C SER A 720 -43.98 -3.14 -22.68
N GLY A 721 -43.33 -4.21 -23.10
CA GLY A 721 -43.71 -5.00 -24.28
C GLY A 721 -42.69 -6.09 -24.62
N LEU A 722 -41.48 -5.67 -25.02
CA LEU A 722 -40.43 -6.58 -25.53
C LEU A 722 -39.96 -7.61 -24.50
N GLU A 723 -40.07 -7.27 -23.23
CA GLU A 723 -39.66 -8.09 -22.10
C GLU A 723 -40.73 -9.09 -21.63
N ILE A 724 -41.95 -9.01 -22.18
CA ILE A 724 -43.04 -9.96 -21.94
C ILE A 724 -42.95 -11.10 -22.96
N ASN A 725 -43.01 -12.34 -22.49
CA ASN A 725 -42.93 -13.49 -23.38
C ASN A 725 -44.03 -13.50 -24.46
N PRO A 726 -43.79 -14.10 -25.64
CA PRO A 726 -44.73 -14.07 -26.77
C PRO A 726 -46.12 -14.66 -26.47
N ALA A 727 -46.23 -15.59 -25.52
CA ALA A 727 -47.53 -16.13 -25.11
C ALA A 727 -48.35 -15.15 -24.26
N ARG A 728 -47.73 -14.06 -23.80
CA ARG A 728 -48.31 -13.04 -22.92
C ARG A 728 -49.01 -13.63 -21.70
N MET A 729 -48.37 -14.63 -21.11
CA MET A 729 -48.79 -15.27 -19.87
C MET A 729 -47.70 -15.11 -18.82
N LEU A 730 -48.03 -14.48 -17.69
CA LEU A 730 -47.15 -14.31 -16.54
C LEU A 730 -47.68 -15.11 -15.36
N ASN A 731 -46.78 -15.64 -14.55
CA ASN A 731 -47.14 -16.19 -13.24
C ASN A 731 -47.48 -15.05 -12.29
N ASN A 732 -46.61 -14.06 -12.20
CA ASN A 732 -46.83 -12.89 -11.35
C ASN A 732 -46.42 -11.60 -12.06
N LEU A 733 -47.22 -10.55 -11.83
CA LEU A 733 -46.94 -9.18 -12.25
C LEU A 733 -46.97 -8.28 -11.02
N THR A 734 -45.88 -7.57 -10.76
CA THR A 734 -45.80 -6.60 -9.67
C THR A 734 -45.54 -5.20 -10.21
N ILE A 735 -46.37 -4.25 -9.81
CA ILE A 735 -46.19 -2.81 -10.00
C ILE A 735 -46.07 -2.18 -8.61
N ASP A 736 -44.87 -1.72 -8.24
CA ASP A 736 -44.63 -1.13 -6.92
C ASP A 736 -43.81 0.16 -6.99
N GLY A 737 -44.36 1.27 -6.48
CA GLY A 737 -43.58 2.48 -6.20
C GLY A 737 -43.10 3.27 -7.44
N ASN A 738 -43.38 2.82 -8.67
CA ASN A 738 -43.09 3.58 -9.87
C ASN A 738 -43.92 4.87 -10.03
N VAL A 739 -43.43 5.99 -9.49
CA VAL A 739 -44.10 7.30 -9.52
C VAL A 739 -44.43 7.81 -10.94
N ASN A 740 -43.80 7.27 -11.97
CA ASN A 740 -43.99 7.67 -13.36
C ASN A 740 -44.98 6.77 -14.13
N GLY A 741 -45.53 5.74 -13.48
CA GLY A 741 -46.44 4.78 -14.09
C GLY A 741 -45.78 3.75 -15.01
N VAL A 742 -46.57 2.75 -15.40
CA VAL A 742 -46.17 1.70 -16.34
C VAL A 742 -47.22 1.62 -17.45
N THR A 743 -46.79 1.68 -18.71
CA THR A 743 -47.66 1.49 -19.88
C THR A 743 -47.47 0.09 -20.45
N LEU A 744 -48.56 -0.64 -20.63
CA LEU A 744 -48.60 -1.98 -21.21
C LEU A 744 -48.87 -1.93 -22.70
N THR A 745 -47.83 -2.07 -23.51
CA THR A 745 -48.00 -2.12 -24.97
C THR A 745 -48.08 -3.56 -25.47
N GLY A 746 -48.56 -3.75 -26.70
CA GLY A 746 -48.57 -5.03 -27.41
C GLY A 746 -49.79 -5.94 -27.16
N GLY A 747 -50.86 -5.42 -26.55
CA GLY A 747 -52.15 -6.11 -26.41
C GLY A 747 -52.35 -6.89 -25.10
N ASN A 748 -53.32 -7.83 -25.13
CA ASN A 748 -53.85 -8.51 -23.95
C ASN A 748 -52.77 -9.28 -23.15
N LEU A 749 -52.91 -9.32 -21.83
CA LEU A 749 -51.99 -9.99 -20.92
C LEU A 749 -52.75 -10.86 -19.92
N ASN A 750 -52.26 -12.08 -19.68
CA ASN A 750 -52.81 -12.97 -18.65
C ASN A 750 -51.81 -13.11 -17.48
N VAL A 751 -52.28 -12.89 -16.26
CA VAL A 751 -51.53 -13.13 -15.01
C VAL A 751 -52.20 -14.28 -14.27
N THR A 752 -51.55 -15.43 -14.19
CA THR A 752 -52.16 -16.68 -13.70
C THR A 752 -52.12 -16.81 -12.18
N GLY A 753 -51.10 -16.24 -11.54
CA GLY A 753 -50.89 -16.23 -10.10
C GLY A 753 -51.27 -14.88 -9.49
N THR A 754 -50.28 -14.06 -9.13
CA THR A 754 -50.49 -12.82 -8.36
C THR A 754 -50.30 -11.56 -9.21
N LEU A 755 -51.28 -10.66 -9.17
CA LEU A 755 -51.16 -9.28 -9.61
C LEU A 755 -51.01 -8.38 -8.38
N THR A 756 -49.89 -7.64 -8.28
CA THR A 756 -49.63 -6.70 -7.19
C THR A 756 -49.60 -5.27 -7.73
N LEU A 757 -50.39 -4.34 -7.17
CA LEU A 757 -50.49 -2.94 -7.63
C LEU A 757 -50.33 -1.93 -6.48
N SER A 758 -49.14 -1.75 -5.92
CA SER A 758 -48.98 -1.08 -4.62
C SER A 758 -49.27 0.42 -4.58
N THR A 759 -48.91 1.24 -5.57
CA THR A 759 -49.02 2.71 -5.41
C THR A 759 -49.22 3.53 -6.68
N ASN A 760 -49.22 2.91 -7.88
CA ASN A 760 -49.17 3.64 -9.15
C ASN A 760 -50.13 3.11 -10.23
N ILE A 761 -50.13 3.77 -11.39
CA ILE A 761 -50.98 3.46 -12.54
C ILE A 761 -50.29 2.42 -13.43
N LEU A 762 -51.00 1.34 -13.74
CA LEU A 762 -50.74 0.46 -14.87
C LEU A 762 -51.68 0.86 -16.01
N ASP A 763 -51.18 1.61 -16.97
CA ASP A 763 -51.92 1.95 -18.19
C ASP A 763 -51.94 0.72 -19.10
N LEU A 764 -53.13 0.26 -19.49
CA LEU A 764 -53.32 -0.94 -20.31
C LEU A 764 -53.30 -0.67 -21.81
N ASP A 765 -53.24 0.60 -22.25
CA ASP A 765 -53.17 0.98 -23.67
C ASP A 765 -54.24 0.29 -24.55
N GLY A 766 -55.48 0.28 -24.06
CA GLY A 766 -56.65 -0.35 -24.68
C GLY A 766 -56.75 -1.87 -24.49
N ALA A 767 -55.76 -2.51 -23.87
CA ALA A 767 -55.72 -3.96 -23.70
C ALA A 767 -56.62 -4.49 -22.57
N THR A 768 -56.85 -5.81 -22.59
CA THR A 768 -57.43 -6.57 -21.47
C THR A 768 -56.35 -7.28 -20.67
N LEU A 769 -56.27 -6.97 -19.37
CA LEU A 769 -55.48 -7.72 -18.38
C LEU A 769 -56.39 -8.75 -17.69
N THR A 770 -56.11 -10.04 -17.85
CA THR A 770 -56.85 -11.12 -17.20
C THR A 770 -56.08 -11.65 -15.99
N LEU A 771 -56.70 -11.65 -14.81
CA LEU A 771 -56.18 -12.28 -13.59
C LEU A 771 -56.86 -13.64 -13.35
N GLY A 772 -56.04 -14.67 -13.16
CA GLY A 772 -56.45 -16.07 -13.01
C GLY A 772 -56.65 -16.79 -14.35
N THR A 773 -56.92 -18.09 -14.28
CA THR A 773 -57.13 -18.94 -15.47
C THR A 773 -58.47 -19.67 -15.48
N SER A 774 -59.09 -19.87 -14.32
CA SER A 774 -60.37 -20.54 -14.19
C SER A 774 -61.04 -20.19 -12.86
N ALA A 775 -62.29 -20.59 -12.67
CA ALA A 775 -62.97 -20.45 -11.37
C ALA A 775 -62.26 -21.21 -10.23
N ALA A 776 -61.53 -22.30 -10.54
CA ALA A 776 -60.73 -23.05 -9.58
C ALA A 776 -59.36 -22.41 -9.31
N ALA A 777 -58.87 -21.56 -10.21
CA ALA A 777 -57.62 -20.82 -10.10
C ALA A 777 -57.85 -19.33 -10.43
N PRO A 778 -58.53 -18.59 -9.53
CA PRO A 778 -58.94 -17.20 -9.78
C PRO A 778 -57.79 -16.19 -9.78
N GLY A 779 -56.58 -16.59 -9.39
CA GLY A 779 -55.45 -15.70 -9.16
C GLY A 779 -55.61 -14.88 -7.87
N THR A 780 -54.55 -14.19 -7.48
CA THR A 780 -54.51 -13.33 -6.29
C THR A 780 -54.30 -11.88 -6.70
N LEU A 781 -55.11 -10.97 -6.14
CA LEU A 781 -54.87 -9.54 -6.24
C LEU A 781 -54.28 -9.04 -4.92
N ALA A 782 -53.09 -8.46 -4.95
CA ALA A 782 -52.37 -7.94 -3.79
C ALA A 782 -52.04 -6.44 -3.96
N GLY A 783 -51.79 -5.73 -2.87
CA GLY A 783 -51.47 -4.29 -2.86
C GLY A 783 -52.50 -3.48 -3.63
N THR A 784 -53.61 -3.07 -3.04
CA THR A 784 -54.76 -2.47 -3.76
C THR A 784 -54.74 -0.95 -3.79
N ALA A 785 -53.54 -0.36 -3.77
CA ALA A 785 -53.36 1.08 -3.59
C ALA A 785 -53.04 1.81 -4.91
N GLY A 786 -52.60 1.08 -5.95
CA GLY A 786 -52.52 1.50 -7.35
C GLY A 786 -53.74 1.07 -8.17
N ARG A 787 -53.74 1.40 -9.47
CA ARG A 787 -54.85 1.12 -10.38
C ARG A 787 -54.44 0.70 -11.79
N THR A 788 -55.31 -0.02 -12.49
CA THR A 788 -55.29 -0.13 -13.96
C THR A 788 -56.01 1.06 -14.59
N ALA A 789 -55.55 1.56 -15.73
CA ALA A 789 -56.19 2.63 -16.51
C ALA A 789 -56.25 2.28 -18.01
N ASN A 790 -57.08 3.01 -18.77
CA ASN A 790 -57.16 2.95 -20.23
C ASN A 790 -57.27 1.52 -20.80
N GLY A 791 -58.07 0.64 -20.17
CA GLY A 791 -58.30 -0.72 -20.64
C GLY A 791 -59.17 -1.54 -19.69
N LEU A 792 -59.23 -2.85 -19.92
CA LEU A 792 -60.14 -3.76 -19.21
C LEU A 792 -59.37 -4.64 -18.21
N LEU A 793 -59.75 -4.62 -16.93
CA LEU A 793 -59.30 -5.60 -15.94
C LEU A 793 -60.34 -6.71 -15.81
N LYS A 794 -60.01 -7.90 -16.33
CA LYS A 794 -60.82 -9.11 -16.24
C LYS A 794 -60.31 -10.00 -15.10
N ARG A 795 -61.18 -10.48 -14.22
CA ARG A 795 -60.83 -11.35 -13.08
C ARG A 795 -61.64 -12.62 -13.10
N TRP A 796 -60.99 -13.77 -12.93
CA TRP A 796 -61.66 -15.03 -12.59
C TRP A 796 -62.08 -15.07 -11.13
N LEU A 797 -63.23 -15.67 -10.86
CA LEU A 797 -63.83 -15.77 -9.54
C LEU A 797 -64.36 -17.19 -9.30
N ALA A 798 -64.18 -17.67 -8.07
CA ALA A 798 -64.81 -18.88 -7.58
C ALA A 798 -66.30 -18.65 -7.26
N ALA A 799 -67.09 -19.73 -7.21
CA ALA A 799 -68.48 -19.70 -6.74
C ALA A 799 -68.54 -19.54 -5.21
N ALA A 800 -68.32 -18.33 -4.70
CA ALA A 800 -68.27 -18.06 -3.26
C ALA A 800 -68.92 -16.71 -2.90
N THR A 801 -69.34 -16.56 -1.65
CA THR A 801 -69.74 -15.27 -1.06
C THR A 801 -68.52 -14.44 -0.70
N GLY A 802 -68.64 -13.12 -0.74
CA GLY A 802 -67.61 -12.18 -0.30
C GLY A 802 -67.38 -11.00 -1.24
N THR A 803 -66.44 -10.14 -0.85
CA THR A 803 -66.13 -8.92 -1.59
C THR A 803 -65.03 -9.15 -2.62
N VAL A 804 -65.28 -8.73 -3.86
CA VAL A 804 -64.36 -8.76 -4.98
C VAL A 804 -63.97 -7.32 -5.33
N SER A 805 -62.72 -6.95 -5.10
CA SER A 805 -62.21 -5.60 -5.36
C SER A 805 -61.55 -5.47 -6.74
N PHE A 806 -61.77 -4.35 -7.42
CA PHE A 806 -61.13 -3.99 -8.68
C PHE A 806 -60.32 -2.71 -8.47
N PRO A 807 -58.99 -2.77 -8.65
CA PRO A 807 -58.09 -1.63 -8.58
C PRO A 807 -58.19 -0.85 -9.91
N ILE A 808 -59.37 -0.32 -10.21
CA ILE A 808 -59.60 0.53 -11.38
C ILE A 808 -59.58 2.02 -11.01
N GLY A 809 -59.42 2.40 -9.73
CA GLY A 809 -59.29 3.79 -9.25
C GLY A 809 -58.20 3.94 -8.18
N THR A 810 -57.72 5.16 -7.87
CA THR A 810 -56.66 5.36 -6.85
C THR A 810 -57.23 5.56 -5.45
N ILE A 811 -56.39 5.41 -4.42
CA ILE A 811 -56.69 5.79 -3.03
C ILE A 811 -56.89 7.31 -2.89
N ALA A 812 -56.16 8.12 -3.67
CA ALA A 812 -56.37 9.58 -3.70
C ALA A 812 -57.76 9.96 -4.26
N ASP A 813 -58.35 9.10 -5.10
CA ASP A 813 -59.71 9.24 -5.65
C ASP A 813 -60.79 8.51 -4.84
N GLY A 814 -60.42 7.78 -3.77
CA GLY A 814 -61.34 7.06 -2.88
C GLY A 814 -62.15 5.91 -3.52
N LYS A 815 -61.72 5.35 -4.66
CA LYS A 815 -62.56 4.43 -5.47
C LYS A 815 -61.86 3.13 -5.86
N ASN A 816 -61.87 2.13 -4.97
CA ASN A 816 -61.77 0.73 -5.37
C ASN A 816 -63.17 0.22 -5.67
N ALA A 817 -63.47 -0.12 -6.93
CA ALA A 817 -64.75 -0.71 -7.29
C ALA A 817 -64.85 -2.09 -6.64
N SER A 818 -65.77 -2.26 -5.68
CA SER A 818 -65.93 -3.52 -4.96
C SER A 818 -67.33 -4.07 -5.18
N ILE A 819 -67.40 -5.35 -5.53
CA ILE A 819 -68.67 -6.07 -5.70
C ILE A 819 -68.77 -7.07 -4.55
N ASN A 820 -69.81 -6.95 -3.73
CA ASN A 820 -70.06 -7.86 -2.62
C ASN A 820 -71.11 -8.91 -3.02
N PHE A 821 -70.69 -10.18 -3.08
CA PHE A 821 -71.58 -11.31 -3.30
C PHE A 821 -72.16 -11.76 -1.96
N THR A 822 -73.41 -11.36 -1.68
CA THR A 822 -74.15 -11.78 -0.48
C THR A 822 -74.66 -13.22 -0.55
N ALA A 823 -74.74 -13.80 -1.76
CA ALA A 823 -74.98 -15.22 -2.00
C ALA A 823 -74.01 -15.74 -3.07
N ALA A 824 -73.51 -16.97 -2.91
CA ALA A 824 -72.60 -17.57 -3.87
C ALA A 824 -73.34 -17.87 -5.19
N PRO A 825 -72.77 -17.52 -6.36
CA PRO A 825 -73.37 -17.86 -7.64
C PRO A 825 -73.32 -19.38 -7.88
N THR A 826 -74.20 -19.90 -8.74
CA THR A 826 -74.28 -21.34 -9.06
C THR A 826 -73.02 -21.89 -9.74
N ALA A 827 -72.26 -21.03 -10.43
CA ALA A 827 -70.95 -21.33 -10.96
C ALA A 827 -70.04 -20.09 -10.86
N GLY A 828 -68.74 -20.32 -10.75
CA GLY A 828 -67.74 -19.25 -10.88
C GLY A 828 -67.66 -18.75 -12.31
N GLY A 829 -66.92 -17.67 -12.53
CA GLY A 829 -66.84 -17.05 -13.86
C GLY A 829 -65.86 -15.89 -13.89
N THR A 830 -66.05 -14.98 -14.84
CA THR A 830 -65.20 -13.79 -14.96
C THR A 830 -66.01 -12.51 -14.84
N LEU A 831 -65.46 -11.52 -14.15
CA LEU A 831 -65.95 -10.16 -14.15
C LEU A 831 -64.92 -9.24 -14.82
N THR A 832 -65.41 -8.29 -15.60
CA THR A 832 -64.56 -7.29 -16.26
C THR A 832 -64.92 -5.91 -15.74
N ALA A 833 -63.90 -5.12 -15.41
CA ALA A 833 -64.06 -3.75 -14.96
C ALA A 833 -63.19 -2.81 -15.80
N GLN A 834 -63.68 -1.59 -16.00
CA GLN A 834 -62.98 -0.52 -16.73
C GLN A 834 -63.06 0.75 -15.92
N TRP A 835 -61.97 1.51 -15.87
CA TRP A 835 -62.00 2.91 -15.46
C TRP A 835 -62.38 3.76 -16.67
N ILE A 836 -63.47 4.52 -16.57
CA ILE A 836 -64.00 5.40 -17.62
C ILE A 836 -63.72 6.85 -17.26
#